data_AF-R6MNL9-F1
#
_entry.id   AF-R6MNL9-F1
#
_cell.length_a   1.000
_cell.length_b   1.000
_cell.length_c   1.000
_cell.angle_alpha   90.00
_cell.angle_beta   90.00
_cell.angle_gamma   90.00
#
_symmetry.space_group_name_H-M   'P 1'
#
loop_
_entity.id
_entity.type
_entity.pdbx_description
1 polymer ?
#
loop_
_entity_poly.entity_id
_entity_poly.type
_entity_poly.pdbx_seq_one_letter_code
_entity_poly.pdbx_strand_id
1 'polypeptide(L)'
;MKKLLYTYIGVGLFMLNMTSCEDFLDTSSPSEATPEFVFGDVSTARGALMEAYEKWRAKAYVHANGLFYDLVVCGSDSERHPEGYDAQARHIPENLYYGGTSSFDINSAGNNGINAWPALYSIIATCNTLCNAIEGTETYQAIEAGTGSVTEMTDLYGQAVALRATAYHELLRFWGDVPHNLVPGVVAEGLTPRDQIYEYHINKLIQVEPYMYYLGETATADASMMTRNYVDALIGRMCLYAGGYSTRRTDLGSDFYKDLDGNVLSFEKLNTVDANNAFYGRRTDYKKFYEIAETYLQNCVDHPGTAALCTVDPRSAGSNGQAFGNPYQYIFQQNNDLVLSSESIYEIPETRGVQSERPYAFGRPSSAGSSNNYPCKNYGQSRFHPTYYYGDFDPNDMRRDVTCTVTGSDGKNGVEKLLPFTPGSQANGGGIANNKWDENRQPSPRWEKQRQSGINNPFVRMSDVILMLAEVKAELGDEMTAKQYLSEVHNRAFATPELANLDGFISKWGGVKEAIQQERKLEFGGEGLRRYDLIRTGKLPEAIKKLKADLAEMVNGLKTKGYYTFENGNTISLYIWTKSVDAKAQYGYRLTTQCTDETDPVMYPGWRGVFDDWEGYTGNSIYPANPGTNLAIQGLFKHIEPGSAEAKALEADGYKMVNWGKDIVDNETDYSDYVFRGFVDGEAPIYFVPFHSSILETSLGKITNGYGFKNN
;
A
#
# COMPACT_ATOMS: atom_id res chain seq x y z
N MET A 1 10.86 -39.93 88.16
CA MET A 1 9.89 -39.04 87.46
C MET A 1 10.62 -37.86 86.80
N LYS A 2 11.45 -38.12 85.78
CA LYS A 2 12.20 -37.10 85.02
C LYS A 2 12.18 -37.37 83.51
N LYS A 3 11.15 -38.08 83.02
CA LYS A 3 10.92 -38.40 81.61
C LYS A 3 9.54 -37.96 81.09
N LEU A 4 8.86 -37.08 81.83
CA LEU A 4 7.52 -36.55 81.48
C LEU A 4 7.50 -35.03 81.32
N LEU A 5 8.62 -34.32 81.48
CA LEU A 5 8.65 -32.85 81.40
C LEU A 5 9.05 -32.31 80.00
N TYR A 6 9.67 -33.14 79.15
CA TYR A 6 10.08 -32.72 77.80
C TYR A 6 9.03 -32.97 76.72
N THR A 7 7.95 -33.68 77.05
CA THR A 7 6.80 -33.90 76.14
C THR A 7 5.79 -32.75 76.21
N TYR A 8 5.81 -31.92 77.27
CA TYR A 8 4.87 -30.79 77.42
C TYR A 8 5.41 -29.44 76.94
N ILE A 9 6.66 -29.36 76.46
CA ILE A 9 7.23 -28.13 75.88
C ILE A 9 7.24 -28.19 74.33
N GLY A 10 7.05 -29.37 73.72
CA GLY A 10 6.96 -29.54 72.26
C GLY A 10 5.54 -29.51 71.68
N VAL A 11 4.49 -29.45 72.52
CA VAL A 11 3.07 -29.49 72.08
C VAL A 11 2.31 -28.21 72.47
N GLY A 12 2.95 -27.30 73.21
CA GLY A 12 2.38 -26.01 73.63
C GLY A 12 2.52 -24.86 72.63
N LEU A 13 2.95 -25.13 71.39
CA LEU A 13 3.21 -24.11 70.36
C LEU A 13 2.50 -24.40 69.02
N PHE A 14 1.44 -25.20 69.05
CA PHE A 14 0.73 -25.61 67.83
C PHE A 14 -0.80 -25.40 67.84
N MET A 15 -1.39 -24.71 68.83
CA MET A 15 -2.85 -24.51 68.85
C MET A 15 -3.32 -23.20 69.49
N LEU A 16 -2.81 -22.04 69.08
CA LEU A 16 -3.53 -20.77 69.27
C LEU A 16 -3.26 -19.79 68.11
N ASN A 17 -4.35 -19.31 67.52
CA ASN A 17 -4.48 -18.30 66.45
C ASN A 17 -4.35 -18.79 65.00
N MET A 18 -5.35 -19.54 64.53
CA MET A 18 -5.81 -19.39 63.15
C MET A 18 -6.97 -18.37 63.14
N THR A 19 -6.62 -17.08 63.21
CA THR A 19 -7.44 -16.05 62.58
C THR A 19 -7.11 -16.11 61.10
N SER A 20 -8.09 -16.53 60.29
CA SER A 20 -8.05 -16.45 58.84
C SER A 20 -7.79 -15.00 58.43
N CYS A 21 -6.55 -14.69 58.02
CA CYS A 21 -6.30 -13.52 57.17
C CYS A 21 -6.57 -13.98 55.74
N GLU A 22 -7.77 -13.72 55.23
CA GLU A 22 -8.03 -13.87 53.79
C GLU A 22 -7.16 -12.92 52.96
N ASP A 23 -6.67 -11.82 53.53
CA ASP A 23 -5.77 -10.84 52.88
C ASP A 23 -4.32 -11.30 52.66
N PHE A 24 -3.89 -12.46 53.17
CA PHE A 24 -2.50 -12.94 52.98
C PHE A 24 -2.33 -13.90 51.79
N LEU A 25 -3.43 -14.35 51.18
CA LEU A 25 -3.40 -15.23 50.01
C LEU A 25 -3.61 -14.47 48.69
N ASP A 26 -4.08 -13.21 48.73
CA ASP A 26 -4.00 -12.29 47.60
C ASP A 26 -2.65 -11.56 47.59
N THR A 27 -1.60 -12.31 47.27
CA THR A 27 -0.34 -11.70 46.82
C THR A 27 -0.35 -11.68 45.30
N SER A 28 -0.87 -10.59 44.72
CA SER A 28 -0.63 -10.30 43.30
C SER A 28 0.87 -10.18 43.10
N SER A 29 1.44 -10.91 42.14
CA SER A 29 2.83 -10.70 41.77
C SER A 29 3.03 -9.23 41.38
N PRO A 30 4.03 -8.50 41.89
CA PRO A 30 4.34 -7.14 41.43
C PRO A 30 4.66 -7.03 39.93
N SER A 31 4.78 -8.18 39.25
CA SER A 31 5.00 -8.32 37.81
C SER A 31 3.74 -8.65 37.00
N GLU A 32 2.57 -8.81 37.64
CA GLU A 32 1.29 -8.90 36.93
C GLU A 32 0.73 -7.51 36.72
N ALA A 33 0.89 -6.99 35.51
CA ALA A 33 0.23 -5.76 35.10
C ALA A 33 -1.26 -6.07 34.88
N THR A 34 -2.10 -5.83 35.90
CA THR A 34 -3.56 -5.96 35.75
C THR A 34 -4.10 -4.91 34.77
N PRO A 35 -5.21 -5.14 34.05
CA PRO A 35 -5.83 -4.12 33.21
C PRO A 35 -6.07 -2.80 33.96
N GLU A 36 -6.47 -2.85 35.22
CA GLU A 36 -6.66 -1.66 36.07
C GLU A 36 -5.33 -0.90 36.31
N PHE A 37 -4.20 -1.60 36.44
CA PHE A 37 -2.87 -1.00 36.59
C PHE A 37 -2.32 -0.44 35.27
N VAL A 38 -2.54 -1.14 34.15
CA VAL A 38 -2.06 -0.71 32.82
C VAL A 38 -2.77 0.58 32.36
N PHE A 39 -4.02 0.79 32.79
CA PHE A 39 -4.85 1.91 32.31
C PHE A 39 -5.26 2.91 33.40
N GLY A 40 -4.69 2.82 34.60
CA GLY A 40 -4.88 3.82 35.66
C GLY A 40 -4.17 5.15 35.42
N ASP A 41 -3.26 5.23 34.44
CA ASP A 41 -2.54 6.45 34.05
C ASP A 41 -2.25 6.49 32.54
N VAL A 42 -2.18 7.71 32.00
CA VAL A 42 -1.97 8.01 30.58
C VAL A 42 -0.65 7.45 30.05
N SER A 43 0.44 7.50 30.84
CA SER A 43 1.76 7.04 30.41
C SER A 43 1.77 5.54 30.09
N THR A 44 1.13 4.74 30.95
CA THR A 44 1.07 3.29 30.79
C THR A 44 0.15 2.89 29.64
N ALA A 45 -0.99 3.58 29.48
CA ALA A 45 -1.89 3.42 28.33
C ALA A 45 -1.17 3.72 27.00
N ARG A 46 -0.40 4.81 26.96
CA ARG A 46 0.41 5.18 25.79
C ARG A 46 1.45 4.10 25.47
N GLY A 47 2.16 3.59 26.47
CA GLY A 47 3.13 2.51 26.30
C GLY A 47 2.52 1.24 25.70
N ALA A 48 1.35 0.83 26.18
CA ALA A 48 0.64 -0.33 25.67
C ALA A 48 0.12 -0.12 24.23
N LEU A 49 -0.36 1.08 23.89
CA LEU A 49 -0.76 1.41 22.53
C LEU A 49 0.43 1.39 21.55
N MET A 50 1.60 1.88 21.98
CA MET A 50 2.81 1.83 21.16
C MET A 50 3.26 0.39 20.85
N GLU A 51 2.97 -0.59 21.73
CA GLU A 51 3.18 -2.01 21.40
C GLU A 51 2.31 -2.46 20.23
N ALA A 52 1.05 -2.02 20.19
CA ALA A 52 0.13 -2.34 19.09
C ALA A 52 0.59 -1.70 17.77
N TYR A 53 1.01 -0.43 17.80
CA TYR A 53 1.62 0.23 16.64
C TYR A 53 2.91 -0.44 16.17
N GLU A 54 3.75 -0.93 17.08
CA GLU A 54 4.96 -1.65 16.73
C GLU A 54 4.64 -2.97 16.00
N LYS A 55 3.63 -3.70 16.47
CA LYS A 55 3.14 -4.90 15.76
C LYS A 55 2.58 -4.55 14.38
N TRP A 56 1.82 -3.46 14.27
CA TRP A 56 1.31 -2.95 12.99
C TRP A 56 2.43 -2.61 12.03
N ARG A 57 3.41 -1.81 12.46
CA ARG A 57 4.58 -1.41 11.66
C ARG A 57 5.41 -2.61 11.23
N ALA A 58 5.90 -3.41 12.18
CA ALA A 58 6.98 -4.37 11.91
C ALA A 58 6.50 -5.80 11.59
N LYS A 59 5.28 -6.16 11.99
CA LYS A 59 4.84 -7.57 12.02
C LYS A 59 3.48 -7.83 11.37
N ALA A 60 2.81 -6.83 10.80
CA ALA A 60 1.47 -7.05 10.24
C ALA A 60 1.45 -7.88 8.95
N TYR A 61 2.53 -7.86 8.15
CA TYR A 61 2.62 -8.53 6.84
C TYR A 61 1.62 -8.01 5.77
N VAL A 62 1.21 -6.74 5.84
CA VAL A 62 0.17 -6.18 4.95
C VAL A 62 0.51 -4.88 4.20
N HIS A 63 1.47 -4.07 4.67
CA HIS A 63 1.73 -2.73 4.08
C HIS A 63 3.13 -2.54 3.47
N ALA A 64 4.12 -3.36 3.86
CA ALA A 64 5.49 -3.25 3.38
C ALA A 64 6.17 -4.60 3.07
N ASN A 65 5.54 -5.72 3.42
CA ASN A 65 6.00 -7.08 3.13
C ASN A 65 4.80 -8.05 3.15
N GLY A 66 5.06 -9.35 2.96
CA GLY A 66 4.02 -10.38 3.01
C GLY A 66 2.94 -10.16 1.95
N LEU A 67 1.69 -10.06 2.38
CA LEU A 67 0.55 -9.88 1.48
C LEU A 67 0.62 -8.59 0.67
N PHE A 68 1.38 -7.58 1.11
CA PHE A 68 1.60 -6.39 0.29
C PHE A 68 2.28 -6.75 -1.04
N TYR A 69 3.32 -7.59 -0.96
CA TYR A 69 4.00 -8.13 -2.14
C TYR A 69 3.05 -9.01 -2.93
N ASP A 70 2.40 -9.97 -2.26
CA ASP A 70 1.69 -11.02 -2.99
C ASP A 70 0.41 -10.52 -3.70
N LEU A 71 -0.23 -9.48 -3.16
CA LEU A 71 -1.60 -9.10 -3.54
C LEU A 71 -1.89 -7.61 -3.64
N VAL A 72 -1.13 -6.75 -2.95
CA VAL A 72 -1.55 -5.35 -2.81
C VAL A 72 -0.92 -4.47 -3.88
N VAL A 73 0.37 -4.63 -4.11
CA VAL A 73 1.12 -3.74 -5.01
C VAL A 73 1.00 -4.12 -6.48
N CYS A 74 0.59 -5.35 -6.79
CA CYS A 74 0.48 -5.91 -8.14
C CYS A 74 -0.93 -6.46 -8.40
N GLY A 75 -1.19 -6.91 -9.63
CA GLY A 75 -2.45 -7.53 -10.00
C GLY A 75 -3.54 -6.52 -10.30
N SER A 76 -3.16 -5.46 -10.99
CA SER A 76 -4.03 -4.41 -11.50
C SER A 76 -3.78 -4.21 -13.00
N ASP A 77 -4.42 -3.21 -13.58
CA ASP A 77 -4.16 -2.72 -14.94
C ASP A 77 -3.00 -1.73 -15.04
N SER A 78 -2.26 -1.50 -13.95
CA SER A 78 -1.06 -0.65 -13.90
C SER A 78 0.20 -1.42 -13.49
N GLU A 79 0.10 -2.32 -12.50
CA GLU A 79 1.25 -2.98 -11.88
C GLU A 79 1.23 -4.50 -12.04
N ARG A 80 2.45 -5.04 -12.20
CA ARG A 80 2.77 -6.46 -12.32
C ARG A 80 4.03 -6.80 -11.53
N HIS A 81 4.27 -8.09 -11.37
CA HIS A 81 5.52 -8.58 -10.82
C HIS A 81 6.68 -8.63 -11.83
N PRO A 82 7.93 -8.53 -11.36
CA PRO A 82 9.10 -8.48 -12.25
C PRO A 82 9.51 -9.84 -12.80
N GLU A 83 9.35 -10.92 -12.02
CA GLU A 83 9.79 -12.27 -12.41
C GLU A 83 8.93 -12.88 -13.54
N GLY A 84 9.37 -14.01 -14.10
CA GLY A 84 8.55 -14.79 -15.02
C GLY A 84 7.53 -15.65 -14.26
N TYR A 85 6.40 -15.94 -14.88
CA TYR A 85 5.25 -16.61 -14.24
C TYR A 85 5.62 -17.89 -13.47
N ASP A 86 6.45 -18.76 -14.04
CA ASP A 86 6.81 -20.04 -13.41
C ASP A 86 7.70 -19.88 -12.15
N ALA A 87 8.35 -18.72 -11.99
CA ALA A 87 9.14 -18.40 -10.80
C ALA A 87 8.28 -17.77 -9.66
N GLN A 88 7.00 -17.52 -9.92
CA GLN A 88 6.12 -16.72 -9.08
C GLN A 88 5.15 -17.56 -8.25
N ALA A 89 5.69 -18.45 -7.42
CA ALA A 89 4.88 -19.32 -6.55
C ALA A 89 3.97 -18.57 -5.55
N ARG A 90 4.16 -17.27 -5.35
CA ARG A 90 3.39 -16.40 -4.44
C ARG A 90 2.30 -15.57 -5.12
N HIS A 91 2.27 -15.50 -6.45
CA HIS A 91 1.43 -14.55 -7.21
C HIS A 91 0.19 -15.23 -7.80
N ILE A 92 -0.21 -16.32 -7.18
CA ILE A 92 -1.34 -17.14 -7.59
C ILE A 92 -2.67 -16.36 -7.44
N PRO A 93 -2.90 -15.59 -6.35
CA PRO A 93 -4.18 -14.88 -6.23
C PRO A 93 -4.20 -13.59 -7.07
N GLU A 94 -3.04 -12.98 -7.35
CA GLU A 94 -2.89 -11.93 -8.38
C GLU A 94 -3.48 -12.40 -9.71
N ASN A 95 -3.07 -13.61 -10.13
CA ASN A 95 -3.48 -14.29 -11.35
C ASN A 95 -4.79 -15.07 -11.25
N LEU A 96 -5.58 -14.85 -10.18
CA LEU A 96 -6.90 -15.43 -9.99
C LEU A 96 -6.91 -16.98 -10.02
N TYR A 97 -5.90 -17.61 -9.41
CA TYR A 97 -5.81 -19.07 -9.23
C TYR A 97 -5.94 -19.87 -10.52
N TYR A 98 -5.05 -19.60 -11.48
CA TYR A 98 -4.94 -20.42 -12.69
C TYR A 98 -4.84 -21.92 -12.36
N GLY A 99 -5.62 -22.75 -13.06
CA GLY A 99 -5.77 -24.17 -12.75
C GLY A 99 -6.91 -24.48 -11.75
N GLY A 100 -7.57 -23.45 -11.23
CA GLY A 100 -8.76 -23.53 -10.37
C GLY A 100 -8.43 -23.60 -8.87
N THR A 101 -9.27 -22.98 -8.05
CA THR A 101 -9.11 -22.89 -6.59
C THR A 101 -9.10 -24.26 -5.91
N SER A 102 -9.88 -25.21 -6.43
CA SER A 102 -9.94 -26.59 -5.90
C SER A 102 -8.64 -27.40 -6.06
N SER A 103 -7.73 -26.94 -6.91
CA SER A 103 -6.42 -27.56 -7.19
C SER A 103 -5.30 -26.89 -6.40
N PHE A 104 -5.55 -25.75 -5.77
CA PHE A 104 -4.54 -25.01 -5.01
C PHE A 104 -4.26 -25.68 -3.66
N ASP A 105 -2.98 -25.86 -3.35
CA ASP A 105 -2.55 -26.31 -2.02
C ASP A 105 -2.55 -25.14 -1.04
N ILE A 106 -3.51 -25.16 -0.11
CA ILE A 106 -3.69 -24.15 0.93
C ILE A 106 -2.49 -24.04 1.88
N ASN A 107 -1.61 -25.05 1.91
CA ASN A 107 -0.39 -25.07 2.72
C ASN A 107 0.87 -24.77 1.90
N SER A 108 0.71 -24.38 0.63
CA SER A 108 1.84 -24.00 -0.22
C SER A 108 2.61 -22.83 0.39
N ALA A 109 3.92 -22.78 0.13
CA ALA A 109 4.77 -21.64 0.51
C ALA A 109 4.35 -20.31 -0.17
N GLY A 110 3.43 -20.37 -1.14
CA GLY A 110 2.77 -19.22 -1.74
C GLY A 110 1.68 -18.59 -0.85
N ASN A 111 1.15 -19.32 0.14
CA ASN A 111 0.15 -18.82 1.07
C ASN A 111 0.79 -18.07 2.25
N ASN A 112 1.16 -16.81 2.04
CA ASN A 112 1.65 -15.94 3.11
C ASN A 112 0.57 -15.51 4.12
N GLY A 113 -0.68 -15.92 3.92
CA GLY A 113 -1.73 -15.75 4.91
C GLY A 113 -1.43 -16.42 6.25
N ILE A 114 -0.58 -17.46 6.26
CA ILE A 114 -0.10 -18.14 7.48
C ILE A 114 0.57 -17.17 8.48
N ASN A 115 1.21 -16.09 7.99
CA ASN A 115 1.89 -15.11 8.82
C ASN A 115 0.99 -13.90 9.12
N ALA A 116 0.31 -13.37 8.10
CA ALA A 116 -0.50 -12.18 8.24
C ALA A 116 -1.74 -12.40 9.13
N TRP A 117 -2.39 -13.55 9.02
CA TRP A 117 -3.57 -13.87 9.83
C TRP A 117 -3.30 -13.80 11.36
N PRO A 118 -2.38 -14.60 11.92
CA PRO A 118 -2.10 -14.53 13.36
C PRO A 118 -1.51 -13.18 13.78
N ALA A 119 -0.79 -12.48 12.91
CA ALA A 119 -0.28 -11.15 13.20
C ALA A 119 -1.40 -10.11 13.38
N LEU A 120 -2.37 -10.07 12.47
CA LEU A 120 -3.52 -9.16 12.55
C LEU A 120 -4.38 -9.47 13.79
N TYR A 121 -4.65 -10.74 14.09
CA TYR A 121 -5.36 -11.11 15.31
C TYR A 121 -4.56 -10.80 16.59
N SER A 122 -3.22 -10.81 16.54
CA SER A 122 -2.39 -10.38 17.68
C SER A 122 -2.51 -8.87 17.93
N ILE A 123 -2.58 -8.05 16.88
CA ILE A 123 -2.84 -6.60 16.99
C ILE A 123 -4.24 -6.38 17.57
N ILE A 124 -5.25 -7.05 17.03
CA ILE A 124 -6.64 -7.00 17.52
C ILE A 124 -6.72 -7.40 19.00
N ALA A 125 -6.01 -8.46 19.41
CA ALA A 125 -5.99 -8.89 20.80
C ALA A 125 -5.42 -7.80 21.73
N THR A 126 -4.31 -7.15 21.33
CA THR A 126 -3.77 -6.02 22.08
C THR A 126 -4.77 -4.86 22.13
N CYS A 127 -5.35 -4.46 21.00
CA CYS A 127 -6.37 -3.40 20.97
C CYS A 127 -7.62 -3.74 21.79
N ASN A 128 -8.06 -5.00 21.81
CA ASN A 128 -9.18 -5.42 22.64
C ASN A 128 -8.85 -5.21 24.12
N THR A 129 -7.65 -5.56 24.58
CA THR A 129 -7.23 -5.30 25.96
C THR A 129 -7.24 -3.80 26.28
N LEU A 130 -6.72 -2.96 25.37
CA LEU A 130 -6.75 -1.50 25.50
C LEU A 130 -8.19 -0.97 25.61
N CYS A 131 -9.06 -1.37 24.68
CA CYS A 131 -10.44 -0.90 24.62
C CYS A 131 -11.26 -1.36 25.84
N ASN A 132 -11.16 -2.64 26.22
CA ASN A 132 -11.95 -3.19 27.32
C ASN A 132 -11.61 -2.55 28.66
N ALA A 133 -10.35 -2.15 28.87
CA ALA A 133 -9.95 -1.47 30.08
C ALA A 133 -10.56 -0.07 30.23
N ILE A 134 -10.85 0.60 29.11
CA ILE A 134 -11.50 1.92 29.11
C ILE A 134 -13.04 1.78 29.13
N GLU A 135 -13.59 0.75 28.49
CA GLU A 135 -15.03 0.51 28.32
C GLU A 135 -15.82 0.23 29.62
N GLY A 136 -15.18 0.27 30.80
CA GLY A 136 -15.83 0.24 32.12
C GLY A 136 -15.70 1.53 32.94
N THR A 137 -15.09 2.58 32.39
CA THR A 137 -14.69 3.80 33.13
C THR A 137 -15.69 4.96 32.96
N GLU A 138 -15.62 5.96 33.84
CA GLU A 138 -16.38 7.23 33.68
C GLU A 138 -16.04 7.94 32.37
N THR A 139 -14.79 7.83 31.90
CA THR A 139 -14.37 8.36 30.58
C THR A 139 -15.20 7.75 29.46
N TYR A 140 -15.37 6.43 29.45
CA TYR A 140 -16.18 5.76 28.43
C TYR A 140 -17.68 6.08 28.57
N GLN A 141 -18.20 6.15 29.80
CA GLN A 141 -19.60 6.54 30.03
C GLN A 141 -19.89 7.94 29.45
N ALA A 142 -18.95 8.88 29.57
CA ALA A 142 -19.09 10.20 28.97
C ALA A 142 -19.05 10.17 27.44
N ILE A 143 -18.18 9.34 26.82
CA ILE A 143 -18.17 9.11 25.36
C ILE A 143 -19.51 8.52 24.89
N GLU A 144 -19.98 7.46 25.56
CA GLU A 144 -21.22 6.77 25.21
C GLU A 144 -22.46 7.68 25.33
N ALA A 145 -22.47 8.56 26.34
CA ALA A 145 -23.51 9.56 26.53
C ALA A 145 -23.42 10.76 25.57
N GLY A 146 -22.36 10.88 24.76
CA GLY A 146 -22.13 12.04 23.90
C GLY A 146 -21.67 13.30 24.65
N THR A 147 -21.26 13.17 25.92
CA THR A 147 -20.90 14.30 26.81
C THR A 147 -19.41 14.37 27.15
N GLY A 148 -18.58 13.55 26.50
CA GLY A 148 -17.13 13.53 26.70
C GLY A 148 -16.43 14.82 26.24
N SER A 149 -15.13 14.88 26.47
CA SER A 149 -14.26 15.94 25.93
C SER A 149 -12.98 15.34 25.38
N VAL A 150 -12.32 16.05 24.46
CA VAL A 150 -11.01 15.64 23.95
C VAL A 150 -9.99 15.72 25.09
N THR A 151 -9.37 14.59 25.39
CA THR A 151 -8.29 14.43 26.37
C THR A 151 -7.28 13.43 25.83
N GLU A 152 -6.12 13.34 26.44
CA GLU A 152 -5.15 12.33 26.02
C GLU A 152 -5.68 10.90 26.17
N MET A 153 -6.45 10.61 27.22
CA MET A 153 -7.00 9.26 27.41
C MET A 153 -8.06 8.92 26.35
N THR A 154 -8.94 9.87 26.00
CA THR A 154 -9.95 9.65 24.95
C THR A 154 -9.31 9.52 23.57
N ASP A 155 -8.23 10.25 23.31
CA ASP A 155 -7.45 10.12 22.08
C ASP A 155 -6.76 8.75 21.97
N LEU A 156 -6.09 8.29 23.04
CA LEU A 156 -5.48 6.95 23.09
C LEU A 156 -6.52 5.84 22.89
N TYR A 157 -7.72 5.98 23.47
CA TYR A 157 -8.83 5.07 23.23
C TYR A 157 -9.26 5.06 21.77
N GLY A 158 -9.45 6.25 21.18
CA GLY A 158 -9.82 6.41 19.78
C GLY A 158 -8.79 5.78 18.83
N GLN A 159 -7.50 5.98 19.10
CA GLN A 159 -6.41 5.36 18.34
C GLN A 159 -6.42 3.82 18.46
N ALA A 160 -6.69 3.26 19.64
CA ALA A 160 -6.82 1.82 19.82
C ALA A 160 -8.01 1.24 19.02
N VAL A 161 -9.14 1.95 18.99
CA VAL A 161 -10.31 1.61 18.16
C VAL A 161 -9.97 1.69 16.68
N ALA A 162 -9.27 2.74 16.24
CA ALA A 162 -8.82 2.94 14.87
C ALA A 162 -7.89 1.83 14.38
N LEU A 163 -6.91 1.46 15.21
CA LEU A 163 -5.98 0.39 14.87
C LEU A 163 -6.67 -0.98 14.77
N ARG A 164 -7.62 -1.27 15.68
CA ARG A 164 -8.44 -2.48 15.60
C ARG A 164 -9.27 -2.50 14.31
N ALA A 165 -9.95 -1.40 13.99
CA ALA A 165 -10.76 -1.28 12.77
C ALA A 165 -9.90 -1.42 11.50
N THR A 166 -8.68 -0.88 11.50
CA THR A 166 -7.70 -1.03 10.42
C THR A 166 -7.30 -2.49 10.23
N ALA A 167 -6.98 -3.20 11.32
CA ALA A 167 -6.64 -4.62 11.25
C ALA A 167 -7.80 -5.49 10.72
N TYR A 168 -9.05 -5.19 11.13
CA TYR A 168 -10.22 -5.85 10.57
C TYR A 168 -10.43 -5.49 9.10
N HIS A 169 -10.29 -4.22 8.71
CA HIS A 169 -10.39 -3.82 7.31
C HIS A 169 -9.44 -4.63 6.41
N GLU A 170 -8.19 -4.83 6.84
CA GLU A 170 -7.22 -5.67 6.13
C GLU A 170 -7.64 -7.16 6.13
N LEU A 171 -8.11 -7.72 7.25
CA LEU A 171 -8.65 -9.09 7.29
C LEU A 171 -9.78 -9.29 6.27
N LEU A 172 -10.73 -8.35 6.20
CA LEU A 172 -11.85 -8.40 5.27
C LEU A 172 -11.39 -8.27 3.81
N ARG A 173 -10.37 -7.45 3.53
CA ARG A 173 -9.77 -7.33 2.20
C ARG A 173 -9.13 -8.62 1.71
N PHE A 174 -8.47 -9.38 2.59
CA PHE A 174 -7.67 -10.55 2.22
C PHE A 174 -8.40 -11.89 2.33
N TRP A 175 -9.38 -12.04 3.23
CA TRP A 175 -10.12 -13.31 3.41
C TRP A 175 -11.64 -13.18 3.21
N GLY A 176 -12.17 -11.96 3.21
CA GLY A 176 -13.60 -11.73 3.12
C GLY A 176 -14.28 -11.89 4.48
N ASP A 177 -15.05 -12.96 4.65
CA ASP A 177 -15.77 -13.21 5.92
C ASP A 177 -14.82 -13.88 6.92
N VAL A 178 -14.69 -13.31 8.11
CA VAL A 178 -13.70 -13.72 9.13
C VAL A 178 -14.33 -13.76 10.53
N PRO A 179 -13.69 -14.42 11.51
CA PRO A 179 -14.15 -14.35 12.89
C PRO A 179 -14.01 -12.95 13.52
N HIS A 180 -15.06 -12.49 14.21
CA HIS A 180 -15.08 -11.18 14.87
C HIS A 180 -14.90 -11.29 16.39
N ASN A 181 -13.73 -10.89 16.88
CA ASN A 181 -13.34 -10.91 18.29
C ASN A 181 -13.20 -9.49 18.85
N LEU A 182 -14.01 -9.17 19.86
CA LEU A 182 -14.00 -7.88 20.57
C LEU A 182 -13.57 -7.99 22.04
N VAL A 183 -13.66 -9.21 22.59
CA VAL A 183 -13.35 -9.49 24.00
C VAL A 183 -12.00 -10.21 24.09
N PRO A 184 -11.06 -9.73 24.92
CA PRO A 184 -9.78 -10.39 25.14
C PRO A 184 -9.95 -11.83 25.65
N GLY A 185 -9.15 -12.75 25.12
CA GLY A 185 -9.13 -14.15 25.58
C GLY A 185 -10.36 -15.00 25.18
N VAL A 186 -11.37 -14.41 24.54
CA VAL A 186 -12.52 -15.15 24.01
C VAL A 186 -12.22 -15.60 22.59
N VAL A 187 -12.35 -16.91 22.35
CA VAL A 187 -12.17 -17.51 21.03
C VAL A 187 -13.44 -17.33 20.21
N ALA A 188 -13.30 -16.91 18.96
CA ALA A 188 -14.42 -16.73 18.05
C ALA A 188 -15.23 -18.01 17.82
N GLU A 189 -16.53 -17.88 17.63
CA GLU A 189 -17.43 -19.03 17.44
C GLU A 189 -17.56 -19.50 15.98
N GLY A 190 -16.97 -18.78 15.02
CA GLY A 190 -17.03 -19.11 13.60
C GLY A 190 -16.79 -17.87 12.74
N LEU A 191 -17.21 -17.92 11.48
CA LEU A 191 -17.18 -16.76 10.59
C LEU A 191 -18.32 -15.79 10.93
N THR A 192 -18.01 -14.50 10.96
CA THR A 192 -18.98 -13.42 11.03
C THR A 192 -19.09 -12.78 9.65
N PRO A 193 -20.31 -12.42 9.18
CA PRO A 193 -20.47 -11.73 7.92
C PRO A 193 -19.67 -10.43 7.91
N ARG A 194 -18.89 -10.19 6.84
CA ARG A 194 -18.08 -8.96 6.71
C ARG A 194 -18.90 -7.68 6.87
N ASP A 195 -20.18 -7.73 6.46
CA ASP A 195 -21.08 -6.58 6.51
C ASP A 195 -21.37 -6.15 7.96
N GLN A 196 -21.51 -7.11 8.89
CA GLN A 196 -21.66 -6.82 10.32
C GLN A 196 -20.37 -6.25 10.91
N ILE A 197 -19.22 -6.78 10.50
CA ILE A 197 -17.91 -6.31 10.97
C ILE A 197 -17.68 -4.86 10.51
N TYR A 198 -17.95 -4.56 9.23
CA TYR A 198 -17.87 -3.19 8.71
C TYR A 198 -18.79 -2.24 9.46
N GLU A 199 -20.08 -2.57 9.59
CA GLU A 199 -21.05 -1.71 10.29
C GLU A 199 -20.67 -1.48 11.75
N TYR A 200 -20.22 -2.51 12.47
CA TYR A 200 -19.75 -2.38 13.86
C TYR A 200 -18.58 -1.39 13.96
N HIS A 201 -17.54 -1.57 13.14
CA HIS A 201 -16.35 -0.73 13.22
C HIS A 201 -16.61 0.70 12.74
N ILE A 202 -17.43 0.89 11.69
CA ILE A 202 -17.85 2.22 11.25
C ILE A 202 -18.58 2.93 12.40
N ASN A 203 -19.56 2.30 13.03
CA ASN A 203 -20.30 2.89 14.15
C ASN A 203 -19.39 3.19 15.35
N LYS A 204 -18.43 2.30 15.66
CA LYS A 204 -17.50 2.50 16.77
C LYS A 204 -16.51 3.64 16.51
N LEU A 205 -16.03 3.78 15.27
CA LEU A 205 -15.19 4.91 14.85
C LEU A 205 -15.96 6.23 14.97
N ILE A 206 -17.20 6.27 14.46
CA ILE A 206 -18.11 7.42 14.58
C ILE A 206 -18.30 7.85 16.04
N GLN A 207 -18.41 6.89 16.97
CA GLN A 207 -18.57 7.18 18.39
C GLN A 207 -17.34 7.86 19.02
N VAL A 208 -16.12 7.50 18.60
CA VAL A 208 -14.88 7.98 19.24
C VAL A 208 -14.29 9.21 18.55
N GLU A 209 -14.55 9.39 17.26
CA GLU A 209 -14.05 10.48 16.43
C GLU A 209 -14.13 11.88 17.09
N PRO A 210 -15.24 12.27 17.75
CA PRO A 210 -15.37 13.60 18.34
C PRO A 210 -14.40 13.90 19.49
N TYR A 211 -13.80 12.86 20.07
CA TYR A 211 -12.99 12.90 21.29
C TYR A 211 -11.50 12.67 21.06
N MET A 212 -11.08 12.72 19.80
CA MET A 212 -9.69 12.57 19.36
C MET A 212 -9.09 13.91 18.96
N TYR A 213 -7.76 14.00 19.05
CA TYR A 213 -7.02 15.17 18.57
C TYR A 213 -6.97 15.19 17.04
N TYR A 214 -7.14 16.37 16.46
CA TYR A 214 -6.82 16.60 15.06
C TYR A 214 -5.31 16.52 14.82
N LEU A 215 -4.96 16.22 13.58
CA LEU A 215 -3.58 16.21 13.12
C LEU A 215 -2.90 17.57 13.37
N GLY A 216 -1.80 17.55 14.13
CA GLY A 216 -1.01 18.72 14.51
C GLY A 216 -1.60 19.55 15.66
N GLU A 217 -2.72 19.15 16.25
CA GLU A 217 -3.32 19.86 17.40
C GLU A 217 -2.41 19.81 18.64
N THR A 218 -1.67 18.71 18.80
CA THR A 218 -0.64 18.55 19.83
C THR A 218 0.66 18.05 19.20
N ALA A 219 1.77 18.17 19.93
CA ALA A 219 3.08 17.68 19.48
C ALA A 219 3.13 16.14 19.29
N THR A 220 2.16 15.41 19.85
CA THR A 220 2.08 13.93 19.77
C THR A 220 1.01 13.44 18.78
N ALA A 221 0.21 14.35 18.20
CA ALA A 221 -0.83 14.03 17.23
C ALA A 221 -0.34 14.33 15.81
N ASP A 222 0.78 13.74 15.38
CA ASP A 222 1.31 13.91 14.03
C ASP A 222 0.87 12.76 13.08
N ALA A 223 1.32 12.79 11.82
CA ALA A 223 0.92 11.82 10.80
C ALA A 223 1.50 10.41 11.05
N SER A 224 2.31 10.20 12.09
CA SER A 224 2.73 8.85 12.51
C SER A 224 1.72 8.17 13.43
N MET A 225 0.66 8.89 13.83
CA MET A 225 -0.42 8.40 14.69
C MET A 225 -1.76 8.38 13.95
N MET A 226 -2.65 7.48 14.36
CA MET A 226 -4.03 7.38 13.85
C MET A 226 -4.93 8.47 14.47
N THR A 227 -4.66 9.72 14.10
CA THR A 227 -5.38 10.92 14.56
C THR A 227 -6.86 10.94 14.13
N ARG A 228 -7.62 11.94 14.60
CA ARG A 228 -9.01 12.17 14.16
C ARG A 228 -9.15 12.21 12.64
N ASN A 229 -8.24 12.89 11.94
CA ASN A 229 -8.20 12.95 10.49
C ASN A 229 -8.04 11.57 9.83
N TYR A 230 -7.24 10.69 10.43
CA TYR A 230 -7.13 9.31 9.96
C TYR A 230 -8.43 8.53 10.21
N VAL A 231 -9.08 8.74 11.35
CA VAL A 231 -10.37 8.10 11.66
C VAL A 231 -11.44 8.52 10.67
N ASP A 232 -11.54 9.80 10.33
CA ASP A 232 -12.43 10.31 9.30
C ASP A 232 -12.19 9.62 7.93
N ALA A 233 -10.92 9.56 7.51
CA ALA A 233 -10.53 8.91 6.27
C ALA A 233 -10.80 7.39 6.31
N LEU A 234 -10.59 6.74 7.46
CA LEU A 234 -10.84 5.31 7.66
C LEU A 234 -12.34 5.00 7.62
N ILE A 235 -13.20 5.83 8.21
CA ILE A 235 -14.66 5.70 8.11
C ILE A 235 -15.07 5.74 6.64
N GLY A 236 -14.62 6.76 5.89
CA GLY A 236 -14.91 6.88 4.46
C GLY A 236 -14.44 5.68 3.65
N ARG A 237 -13.18 5.24 3.88
CA ARG A 237 -12.62 4.05 3.21
C ARG A 237 -13.41 2.78 3.55
N MET A 238 -13.72 2.53 4.82
CA MET A 238 -14.50 1.35 5.21
C MET A 238 -15.91 1.37 4.62
N CYS A 239 -16.55 2.54 4.54
CA CYS A 239 -17.83 2.72 3.88
C CYS A 239 -17.79 2.38 2.38
N LEU A 240 -16.76 2.84 1.65
CA LEU A 240 -16.58 2.50 0.24
C LEU A 240 -16.40 1.00 0.00
N TYR A 241 -15.77 0.28 0.93
CA TYR A 241 -15.64 -1.19 0.83
C TYR A 241 -16.92 -1.91 1.27
N ALA A 242 -17.61 -1.42 2.30
CA ALA A 242 -18.88 -2.00 2.78
C ALA A 242 -20.00 -1.87 1.74
N GLY A 243 -20.08 -0.73 1.06
CA GLY A 243 -21.01 -0.49 -0.06
C GLY A 243 -20.51 -1.00 -1.42
N GLY A 244 -19.23 -1.36 -1.52
CA GLY A 244 -18.59 -1.78 -2.76
C GLY A 244 -18.89 -3.23 -3.16
N TYR A 245 -18.48 -3.55 -4.38
CA TYR A 245 -18.49 -4.92 -4.90
C TYR A 245 -17.41 -5.78 -4.24
N SER A 246 -17.75 -7.03 -3.96
CA SER A 246 -16.79 -8.01 -3.45
C SER A 246 -17.24 -9.41 -3.82
N THR A 247 -16.28 -10.32 -4.00
CA THR A 247 -16.57 -11.74 -4.11
C THR A 247 -17.10 -12.25 -2.77
N ARG A 248 -18.17 -13.06 -2.81
CA ARG A 248 -18.94 -13.53 -1.66
C ARG A 248 -19.26 -15.01 -1.82
N ARG A 249 -19.36 -15.72 -0.70
CA ARG A 249 -19.62 -17.16 -0.65
C ARG A 249 -21.10 -17.45 -0.87
N THR A 250 -21.42 -18.61 -1.42
CA THR A 250 -22.81 -19.10 -1.55
C THR A 250 -23.06 -20.35 -0.69
N ASP A 251 -22.00 -20.91 -0.09
CA ASP A 251 -22.04 -22.15 0.69
C ASP A 251 -22.33 -21.94 2.18
N LEU A 252 -22.40 -20.69 2.66
CA LEU A 252 -22.64 -20.35 4.07
C LEU A 252 -24.13 -20.34 4.48
N GLY A 253 -25.03 -20.62 3.53
CA GLY A 253 -26.48 -20.53 3.75
C GLY A 253 -27.06 -19.18 3.33
N SER A 254 -28.35 -19.19 2.98
CA SER A 254 -29.05 -18.00 2.45
C SER A 254 -29.29 -16.91 3.48
N ASP A 255 -29.16 -17.20 4.78
CA ASP A 255 -29.38 -16.27 5.88
C ASP A 255 -28.08 -15.86 6.59
N PHE A 256 -26.91 -16.21 6.03
CA PHE A 256 -25.62 -15.84 6.61
C PHE A 256 -25.38 -14.34 6.53
N TYR A 257 -25.49 -13.75 5.33
CA TYR A 257 -25.23 -12.33 5.13
C TYR A 257 -26.33 -11.46 5.72
N LYS A 258 -26.04 -10.91 6.90
CA LYS A 258 -26.93 -10.03 7.67
C LYS A 258 -26.27 -8.69 7.94
N ASP A 259 -27.08 -7.65 8.14
CA ASP A 259 -26.61 -6.40 8.75
C ASP A 259 -26.38 -6.57 10.26
N LEU A 260 -25.88 -5.52 10.91
CA LEU A 260 -25.59 -5.50 12.34
C LEU A 260 -26.85 -5.74 13.20
N ASP A 261 -28.03 -5.37 12.70
CA ASP A 261 -29.33 -5.57 13.36
C ASP A 261 -29.90 -6.99 13.15
N GLY A 262 -29.23 -7.82 12.33
CA GLY A 262 -29.60 -9.21 12.07
C GLY A 262 -30.56 -9.42 10.90
N ASN A 263 -30.85 -8.39 10.11
CA ASN A 263 -31.67 -8.48 8.90
C ASN A 263 -30.87 -9.08 7.74
N VAL A 264 -31.48 -10.00 6.99
CA VAL A 264 -30.84 -10.63 5.83
C VAL A 264 -30.69 -9.61 4.69
N LEU A 265 -29.48 -9.54 4.13
CA LEU A 265 -29.11 -8.58 3.09
C LEU A 265 -29.47 -9.04 1.68
N SER A 266 -29.69 -8.07 0.80
CA SER A 266 -29.89 -8.26 -0.65
C SER A 266 -28.73 -7.69 -1.45
N PHE A 267 -28.43 -8.30 -2.61
CA PHE A 267 -27.23 -8.00 -3.39
C PHE A 267 -27.52 -7.77 -4.88
N GLU A 268 -26.83 -6.78 -5.45
CA GLU A 268 -26.63 -6.62 -6.89
C GLU A 268 -25.44 -7.49 -7.31
N LYS A 269 -25.60 -8.36 -8.32
CA LYS A 269 -24.58 -9.32 -8.77
C LYS A 269 -24.07 -8.97 -10.17
N LEU A 270 -22.76 -9.13 -10.39
CA LEU A 270 -22.09 -8.91 -11.67
C LEU A 270 -21.74 -10.20 -12.42
N ASN A 271 -21.54 -11.31 -11.70
CA ASN A 271 -21.24 -12.58 -12.36
C ASN A 271 -22.48 -13.11 -13.09
N THR A 272 -22.25 -13.69 -14.27
CA THR A 272 -23.28 -14.31 -15.12
C THR A 272 -23.20 -15.83 -15.12
N VAL A 273 -22.14 -16.38 -14.51
CA VAL A 273 -21.90 -17.82 -14.36
C VAL A 273 -21.73 -18.11 -12.87
N ASP A 274 -22.39 -19.17 -12.40
CA ASP A 274 -22.21 -19.70 -11.05
C ASP A 274 -21.02 -20.67 -11.04
N ALA A 275 -19.94 -20.28 -10.35
CA ALA A 275 -18.73 -21.07 -10.22
C ALA A 275 -18.12 -20.87 -8.84
N ASN A 276 -17.28 -21.82 -8.39
CA ASN A 276 -16.50 -21.72 -7.16
C ASN A 276 -17.32 -21.45 -5.89
N ASN A 277 -18.61 -21.80 -5.88
CA ASN A 277 -19.56 -21.45 -4.81
C ASN A 277 -19.49 -19.95 -4.44
N ALA A 278 -19.33 -19.08 -5.43
CA ALA A 278 -19.17 -17.65 -5.20
C ALA A 278 -20.00 -16.82 -6.17
N PHE A 279 -20.36 -15.61 -5.72
CA PHE A 279 -20.88 -14.55 -6.57
C PHE A 279 -20.09 -13.27 -6.34
N TYR A 280 -20.08 -12.37 -7.32
CA TYR A 280 -19.43 -11.06 -7.20
C TYR A 280 -20.51 -9.99 -7.13
N GLY A 281 -20.63 -9.31 -5.99
CA GLY A 281 -21.75 -8.42 -5.75
C GLY A 281 -21.57 -7.42 -4.63
N ARG A 282 -22.42 -6.40 -4.63
CA ARG A 282 -22.53 -5.36 -3.59
C ARG A 282 -23.94 -5.34 -3.02
N ARG A 283 -24.11 -4.73 -1.85
CA ARG A 283 -25.43 -4.62 -1.20
C ARG A 283 -26.36 -3.70 -1.99
N THR A 284 -27.66 -3.96 -1.99
CA THR A 284 -28.65 -3.08 -2.64
C THR A 284 -28.86 -1.76 -1.88
N ASP A 285 -28.58 -1.74 -0.58
CA ASP A 285 -28.68 -0.55 0.28
C ASP A 285 -27.36 0.25 0.36
N TYR A 286 -26.42 0.03 -0.57
CA TYR A 286 -25.05 0.55 -0.48
C TYR A 286 -24.95 2.07 -0.29
N LYS A 287 -25.92 2.84 -0.80
CA LYS A 287 -25.92 4.30 -0.73
C LYS A 287 -25.88 4.84 0.70
N LYS A 288 -26.40 4.09 1.69
CA LYS A 288 -26.32 4.49 3.10
C LYS A 288 -24.86 4.67 3.57
N PHE A 289 -23.95 3.84 3.05
CA PHE A 289 -22.52 3.95 3.37
C PHE A 289 -21.89 5.15 2.69
N TYR A 290 -22.33 5.48 1.48
CA TYR A 290 -21.83 6.64 0.75
C TYR A 290 -22.27 7.95 1.42
N GLU A 291 -23.48 8.01 1.98
CA GLU A 291 -23.94 9.15 2.79
C GLU A 291 -23.11 9.34 4.07
N ILE A 292 -22.73 8.25 4.74
CA ILE A 292 -21.81 8.29 5.89
C ILE A 292 -20.42 8.74 5.42
N ALA A 293 -19.90 8.14 4.35
CA ALA A 293 -18.59 8.47 3.80
C ALA A 293 -18.48 9.95 3.41
N GLU A 294 -19.53 10.51 2.81
CA GLU A 294 -19.60 11.92 2.46
C GLU A 294 -19.34 12.81 3.68
N THR A 295 -20.03 12.53 4.79
CA THR A 295 -19.90 13.30 6.02
C THR A 295 -18.46 13.31 6.53
N TYR A 296 -17.85 12.14 6.68
CA TYR A 296 -16.54 12.02 7.33
C TYR A 296 -15.38 12.40 6.40
N LEU A 297 -15.47 12.08 5.11
CA LEU A 297 -14.46 12.56 4.15
C LEU A 297 -14.51 14.08 3.99
N GLN A 298 -15.71 14.67 3.99
CA GLN A 298 -15.87 16.13 4.01
C GLN A 298 -15.28 16.74 5.29
N ASN A 299 -15.54 16.15 6.47
CA ASN A 299 -14.93 16.61 7.72
C ASN A 299 -13.41 16.62 7.66
N CYS A 300 -12.80 15.57 7.10
CA CYS A 300 -11.35 15.46 6.94
C CYS A 300 -10.79 16.55 6.01
N VAL A 301 -11.49 16.88 4.93
CA VAL A 301 -11.12 17.96 3.99
C VAL A 301 -11.29 19.34 4.63
N ASP A 302 -12.39 19.56 5.36
CA ASP A 302 -12.72 20.85 5.97
C ASP A 302 -11.86 21.17 7.21
N HIS A 303 -11.37 20.13 7.89
CA HIS A 303 -10.54 20.23 9.10
C HIS A 303 -9.24 19.44 8.96
N PRO A 304 -8.36 19.79 8.01
CA PRO A 304 -7.28 18.90 7.58
C PRO A 304 -6.08 18.85 8.55
N GLY A 305 -6.14 19.61 9.64
CA GLY A 305 -5.03 19.74 10.59
C GLY A 305 -3.81 20.35 9.91
N THR A 306 -2.66 19.67 10.02
CA THR A 306 -1.43 20.05 9.31
C THR A 306 -1.26 19.40 7.94
N ALA A 307 -2.16 18.49 7.52
CA ALA A 307 -2.12 17.92 6.18
C ALA A 307 -2.77 18.87 5.17
N ALA A 308 -2.29 18.86 3.93
CA ALA A 308 -2.93 19.53 2.82
C ALA A 308 -2.51 18.90 1.48
N LEU A 309 -3.39 18.96 0.48
CA LEU A 309 -3.00 18.64 -0.90
C LEU A 309 -1.82 19.55 -1.29
N CYS A 310 -0.68 18.95 -1.63
CA CYS A 310 0.49 19.70 -2.04
C CYS A 310 0.27 20.21 -3.46
N THR A 311 -0.04 21.51 -3.58
CA THR A 311 -0.32 22.21 -4.84
C THR A 311 0.84 23.07 -5.32
N VAL A 312 1.88 23.25 -4.50
CA VAL A 312 3.09 24.01 -4.82
C VAL A 312 4.32 23.24 -4.34
N ASP A 313 5.36 23.19 -5.17
CA ASP A 313 6.69 22.76 -4.74
C ASP A 313 7.45 23.96 -4.16
N PRO A 314 7.72 24.01 -2.84
CA PRO A 314 8.31 25.19 -2.21
C PRO A 314 9.83 25.31 -2.43
N ARG A 315 10.47 24.31 -3.05
CA ARG A 315 11.92 24.32 -3.26
C ARG A 315 12.30 25.34 -4.32
N SER A 316 13.26 26.21 -4.01
CA SER A 316 13.90 27.06 -5.01
C SER A 316 14.80 26.24 -5.93
N ALA A 317 15.06 26.76 -7.13
CA ALA A 317 16.03 26.17 -8.06
C ALA A 317 17.36 25.84 -7.34
N GLY A 318 17.92 24.68 -7.65
CA GLY A 318 19.17 24.23 -7.06
C GLY A 318 20.35 25.09 -7.53
N SER A 319 21.45 25.08 -6.78
CA SER A 319 22.63 25.91 -7.05
C SER A 319 23.26 25.67 -8.43
N ASN A 320 23.01 24.49 -9.02
CA ASN A 320 23.53 24.09 -10.33
C ASN A 320 22.42 24.10 -11.40
N GLY A 321 21.29 24.76 -11.14
CA GLY A 321 20.18 24.87 -12.09
C GLY A 321 19.16 23.73 -12.04
N GLN A 322 19.18 22.89 -11.01
CA GLN A 322 18.13 21.89 -10.80
C GLN A 322 16.76 22.59 -10.72
N ALA A 323 15.79 22.08 -11.49
CA ALA A 323 14.44 22.61 -11.50
C ALA A 323 13.56 21.86 -10.51
N PHE A 324 12.93 22.63 -9.64
CA PHE A 324 11.86 22.18 -8.75
C PHE A 324 10.61 23.00 -9.10
N GLY A 325 9.44 22.41 -8.95
CA GLY A 325 8.22 22.91 -9.60
C GLY A 325 7.19 21.82 -9.89
N ASN A 326 7.37 20.65 -9.29
CA ASN A 326 6.46 19.52 -9.38
C ASN A 326 5.98 19.22 -7.94
N PRO A 327 4.78 19.65 -7.55
CA PRO A 327 4.30 19.46 -6.19
C PRO A 327 4.18 17.97 -5.82
N TYR A 328 3.83 17.11 -6.78
CA TYR A 328 3.79 15.67 -6.58
C TYR A 328 5.17 15.07 -6.25
N GLN A 329 6.21 15.57 -6.93
CA GLN A 329 7.61 15.24 -6.63
C GLN A 329 8.01 15.62 -5.20
N TYR A 330 7.51 16.74 -4.68
CA TYR A 330 7.87 17.24 -3.35
C TYR A 330 7.39 16.31 -2.22
N ILE A 331 6.17 15.76 -2.34
CA ILE A 331 5.58 14.80 -1.38
C ILE A 331 6.54 13.64 -1.13
N PHE A 332 6.98 12.98 -2.19
CA PHE A 332 7.87 11.82 -2.07
C PHE A 332 9.31 12.22 -1.74
N GLN A 333 9.76 13.43 -2.09
CA GLN A 333 11.05 13.92 -1.59
C GLN A 333 11.03 14.06 -0.06
N GLN A 334 9.95 14.57 0.55
CA GLN A 334 9.85 14.66 2.02
C GLN A 334 10.02 13.27 2.66
N ASN A 335 9.38 12.24 2.11
CA ASN A 335 9.56 10.87 2.60
C ASN A 335 11.02 10.38 2.43
N ASN A 336 11.64 10.64 1.28
CA ASN A 336 13.05 10.29 1.04
C ASN A 336 14.00 11.08 1.98
N ASP A 337 13.62 12.28 2.41
CA ASP A 337 14.33 13.11 3.39
C ASP A 337 14.10 12.66 4.85
N LEU A 338 13.32 11.61 5.07
CA LEU A 338 12.94 11.10 6.40
C LEU A 338 12.05 12.08 7.18
N VAL A 339 11.23 12.83 6.45
CA VAL A 339 10.26 13.79 6.97
C VAL A 339 8.85 13.28 6.69
N LEU A 340 7.94 13.45 7.65
CA LEU A 340 6.51 13.23 7.41
C LEU A 340 6.04 14.17 6.30
N SER A 341 5.45 13.64 5.24
CA SER A 341 4.98 14.49 4.15
C SER A 341 3.85 15.41 4.63
N SER A 342 3.86 16.65 4.13
CA SER A 342 2.78 17.61 4.39
C SER A 342 1.44 17.20 3.77
N GLU A 343 1.41 16.19 2.89
CA GLU A 343 0.16 15.65 2.35
C GLU A 343 -0.34 14.41 3.12
N SER A 344 0.45 13.89 4.05
CA SER A 344 0.12 12.65 4.76
C SER A 344 -0.90 12.85 5.86
N ILE A 345 -1.96 12.04 5.81
CA ILE A 345 -2.93 11.88 6.90
C ILE A 345 -2.42 10.82 7.87
N TYR A 346 -1.83 9.74 7.33
CA TYR A 346 -1.17 8.71 8.12
C TYR A 346 -0.02 8.05 7.33
N GLU A 347 1.15 8.03 7.93
CA GLU A 347 2.32 7.28 7.51
C GLU A 347 2.67 6.23 8.56
N ILE A 348 3.13 5.08 8.09
CA ILE A 348 3.74 4.08 8.97
C ILE A 348 5.20 4.50 9.19
N PRO A 349 5.57 4.91 10.42
CA PRO A 349 6.88 5.48 10.67
C PRO A 349 7.97 4.40 10.70
N GLU A 350 9.04 4.62 9.95
CA GLU A 350 10.19 3.73 9.89
C GLU A 350 11.38 4.34 10.64
N THR A 351 12.14 3.51 11.36
CA THR A 351 13.32 3.98 12.09
C THR A 351 14.58 3.70 11.27
N ARG A 352 15.32 4.74 10.90
CA ARG A 352 16.61 4.58 10.20
C ARG A 352 17.54 3.68 11.01
N GLY A 353 18.21 2.74 10.34
CA GLY A 353 19.06 1.75 11.01
C GLY A 353 18.33 0.54 11.60
N VAL A 354 16.99 0.53 11.59
CA VAL A 354 16.13 -0.61 11.93
C VAL A 354 15.54 -1.20 10.64
N GLN A 355 15.09 -2.45 10.70
CA GLN A 355 14.50 -3.12 9.55
C GLN A 355 13.30 -2.34 8.99
N SER A 356 13.37 -1.93 7.72
CA SER A 356 12.36 -1.22 6.93
C SER A 356 12.30 -1.84 5.53
N GLU A 357 11.12 -2.26 5.10
CA GLU A 357 10.97 -3.14 3.94
C GLU A 357 10.67 -2.41 2.63
N ARG A 358 9.88 -1.33 2.68
CA ARG A 358 9.26 -0.78 1.47
C ARG A 358 10.25 -0.29 0.43
N PRO A 359 11.29 0.48 0.77
CA PRO A 359 12.30 0.86 -0.22
C PRO A 359 13.01 -0.37 -0.77
N TYR A 360 13.50 -1.28 0.07
CA TYR A 360 14.20 -2.49 -0.37
C TYR A 360 13.35 -3.37 -1.31
N ALA A 361 12.06 -3.50 -1.03
CA ALA A 361 11.18 -4.40 -1.76
C ALA A 361 10.59 -3.70 -2.99
N PHE A 362 10.16 -2.45 -2.90
CA PHE A 362 9.33 -1.77 -3.91
C PHE A 362 9.86 -0.41 -4.37
N GLY A 363 11.03 0.00 -3.88
CA GLY A 363 11.70 1.22 -4.33
C GLY A 363 12.44 1.04 -5.66
N ARG A 364 13.22 2.07 -6.03
CA ARG A 364 13.98 2.03 -7.28
C ARG A 364 15.05 0.91 -7.26
N PRO A 365 15.06 -0.01 -8.24
CA PRO A 365 15.86 -1.23 -8.16
C PRO A 365 17.38 -0.98 -8.12
N SER A 366 18.11 -1.83 -7.38
CA SER A 366 19.57 -1.82 -7.28
C SER A 366 20.13 -3.24 -7.24
N SER A 367 21.11 -3.55 -8.10
CA SER A 367 21.66 -4.92 -8.30
C SER A 367 22.87 -5.27 -7.43
N ALA A 368 23.01 -4.61 -6.29
CA ALA A 368 24.10 -4.82 -5.35
C ALA A 368 24.27 -6.29 -4.91
N GLY A 369 25.49 -6.84 -5.07
CA GLY A 369 25.81 -8.23 -4.73
C GLY A 369 25.99 -8.51 -3.23
N SER A 370 26.09 -7.48 -2.40
CA SER A 370 26.21 -7.55 -0.95
C SER A 370 25.20 -6.64 -0.26
N SER A 371 25.03 -6.82 1.06
CA SER A 371 24.15 -5.97 1.86
C SER A 371 24.61 -4.51 1.94
N ASN A 372 25.86 -4.19 1.55
CA ASN A 372 26.48 -2.89 1.74
C ASN A 372 27.05 -2.39 0.40
N ASN A 373 26.43 -1.38 -0.21
CA ASN A 373 26.68 -0.96 -1.60
C ASN A 373 26.09 0.44 -1.89
N TYR A 374 26.24 0.94 -3.12
CA TYR A 374 25.93 2.32 -3.52
C TYR A 374 24.81 2.38 -4.58
N PRO A 375 23.52 2.52 -4.20
CA PRO A 375 22.96 2.24 -2.88
C PRO A 375 22.92 0.73 -2.59
N CYS A 376 22.41 0.37 -1.41
CA CYS A 376 22.15 -1.02 -1.04
C CYS A 376 21.26 -1.74 -2.07
N LYS A 377 21.27 -3.07 -2.02
CA LYS A 377 20.43 -3.91 -2.89
C LYS A 377 18.96 -3.59 -2.67
N ASN A 378 18.24 -3.46 -3.78
CA ASN A 378 16.81 -3.21 -3.84
C ASN A 378 16.20 -4.07 -4.95
N TYR A 379 15.16 -4.84 -4.64
CA TYR A 379 14.57 -5.78 -5.58
C TYR A 379 13.60 -5.13 -6.58
N GLY A 380 12.98 -4.00 -6.26
CA GLY A 380 11.96 -3.37 -7.11
C GLY A 380 10.91 -4.39 -7.58
N GLN A 381 10.17 -4.94 -6.63
CA GLN A 381 9.20 -6.03 -6.80
C GLN A 381 7.86 -5.57 -7.35
N SER A 382 7.63 -4.27 -7.43
CA SER A 382 6.54 -3.65 -8.16
C SER A 382 7.08 -3.12 -9.48
N ARG A 383 6.53 -3.63 -10.59
CA ARG A 383 6.80 -3.16 -11.94
C ARG A 383 5.53 -2.66 -12.57
N PHE A 384 5.67 -1.77 -13.53
CA PHE A 384 4.53 -1.26 -14.28
C PHE A 384 4.39 -2.00 -15.60
N HIS A 385 3.14 -2.21 -16.01
CA HIS A 385 2.85 -2.60 -17.38
C HIS A 385 3.35 -1.49 -18.33
N PRO A 386 3.95 -1.85 -19.48
CA PRO A 386 4.38 -0.84 -20.45
C PRO A 386 3.22 0.05 -20.92
N THR A 387 2.02 -0.49 -21.01
CA THR A 387 0.78 0.25 -21.34
C THR A 387 0.48 1.37 -20.35
N TYR A 388 0.81 1.21 -19.07
CA TYR A 388 0.63 2.25 -18.05
C TYR A 388 1.60 3.41 -18.27
N TYR A 389 2.90 3.12 -18.36
CA TYR A 389 3.94 4.15 -18.51
C TYR A 389 3.84 4.89 -19.84
N TYR A 390 3.57 4.16 -20.92
CA TYR A 390 3.54 4.74 -22.26
C TYR A 390 2.16 5.28 -22.65
N GLY A 391 1.07 4.64 -22.25
CA GLY A 391 -0.27 4.91 -22.79
C GLY A 391 -1.23 5.67 -21.86
N ASP A 392 -1.11 5.51 -20.55
CA ASP A 392 -2.11 6.04 -19.62
C ASP A 392 -1.84 7.48 -19.17
N PHE A 393 -0.58 7.86 -19.01
CA PHE A 393 -0.20 9.23 -18.69
C PHE A 393 -0.33 10.13 -19.92
N ASP A 394 -0.87 11.33 -19.74
CA ASP A 394 -0.65 12.40 -20.71
C ASP A 394 0.86 12.72 -20.78
N PRO A 395 1.44 13.04 -21.95
CA PRO A 395 2.84 13.41 -22.05
C PRO A 395 3.24 14.58 -21.13
N ASN A 396 2.31 15.49 -20.82
CA ASN A 396 2.51 16.63 -19.93
C ASN A 396 2.27 16.32 -18.44
N ASP A 397 1.82 15.11 -18.09
CA ASP A 397 1.58 14.72 -16.70
C ASP A 397 2.94 14.52 -15.99
N MET A 398 3.25 15.42 -15.05
CA MET A 398 4.52 15.45 -14.35
C MET A 398 4.67 14.33 -13.32
N ARG A 399 3.60 13.55 -13.05
CA ARG A 399 3.65 12.41 -12.11
C ARG A 399 4.31 11.19 -12.71
N ARG A 400 4.33 11.05 -14.04
CA ARG A 400 4.84 9.85 -14.74
C ARG A 400 6.25 9.49 -14.27
N ASP A 401 7.16 10.46 -14.29
CA ASP A 401 8.57 10.23 -13.98
C ASP A 401 8.84 10.14 -12.46
N VAL A 402 7.94 10.69 -11.63
CA VAL A 402 7.99 10.51 -10.16
C VAL A 402 7.48 9.12 -9.76
N THR A 403 6.50 8.60 -10.50
CA THR A 403 5.85 7.31 -10.23
C THR A 403 6.67 6.14 -10.80
N CYS A 404 7.14 6.30 -12.05
CA CYS A 404 7.75 5.24 -12.83
C CYS A 404 9.18 5.63 -13.25
N THR A 405 10.07 4.64 -13.35
CA THR A 405 11.40 4.82 -13.91
C THR A 405 11.85 3.66 -14.79
N VAL A 406 12.63 3.98 -15.80
CA VAL A 406 13.26 3.03 -16.73
C VAL A 406 14.70 2.69 -16.32
N THR A 407 15.21 3.32 -15.26
CA THR A 407 16.57 3.09 -14.75
C THR A 407 16.57 2.69 -13.27
N GLY A 408 17.60 1.93 -12.89
CA GLY A 408 17.95 1.62 -11.51
C GLY A 408 19.42 1.93 -11.25
N SER A 409 19.98 1.32 -10.22
CA SER A 409 21.41 1.39 -9.92
C SER A 409 22.08 0.03 -10.10
N ASP A 410 23.34 0.03 -10.52
CA ASP A 410 24.16 -1.19 -10.51
C ASP A 410 24.46 -1.68 -9.08
N GLY A 411 24.36 -0.78 -8.10
CA GLY A 411 24.64 -0.99 -6.68
C GLY A 411 26.13 -1.18 -6.39
N LYS A 412 26.88 -1.77 -7.31
CA LYS A 412 28.31 -2.05 -7.14
C LYS A 412 29.18 -0.80 -7.23
N ASN A 413 28.92 0.06 -8.21
CA ASN A 413 29.78 1.21 -8.50
C ASN A 413 29.06 2.55 -8.32
N GLY A 414 27.80 2.57 -7.88
CA GLY A 414 27.04 3.83 -7.80
C GLY A 414 26.65 4.37 -9.17
N VAL A 415 26.44 3.49 -10.16
CA VAL A 415 26.17 3.91 -11.54
C VAL A 415 24.73 3.58 -11.93
N GLU A 416 24.11 4.51 -12.66
CA GLU A 416 22.77 4.34 -13.23
C GLU A 416 22.77 3.28 -14.33
N LYS A 417 21.73 2.44 -14.35
CA LYS A 417 21.60 1.33 -15.30
C LYS A 417 20.18 1.24 -15.85
N LEU A 418 20.04 0.96 -17.14
CA LEU A 418 18.74 0.67 -17.76
C LEU A 418 18.13 -0.63 -17.21
N LEU A 419 16.80 -0.65 -17.04
CA LEU A 419 16.04 -1.81 -16.57
C LEU A 419 15.51 -2.62 -17.76
N PRO A 420 16.10 -3.77 -18.11
CA PRO A 420 15.61 -4.57 -19.24
C PRO A 420 14.23 -5.17 -18.95
N PHE A 421 13.45 -5.44 -20.01
CA PHE A 421 12.16 -6.15 -19.90
C PHE A 421 12.33 -7.68 -19.85
N THR A 422 13.55 -8.18 -19.75
CA THR A 422 13.74 -9.60 -19.43
C THR A 422 13.16 -9.89 -18.04
N PRO A 423 12.31 -10.91 -17.85
CA PRO A 423 11.74 -11.24 -16.54
C PRO A 423 12.83 -11.48 -15.48
N GLY A 424 12.69 -10.83 -14.32
CA GLY A 424 13.67 -10.90 -13.24
C GLY A 424 13.62 -9.66 -12.34
N SER A 425 14.17 -9.76 -11.12
CA SER A 425 14.15 -8.67 -10.14
C SER A 425 15.43 -7.82 -10.14
N GLN A 426 15.49 -6.84 -9.24
CA GLN A 426 16.57 -5.85 -9.11
C GLN A 426 16.74 -5.04 -10.41
N ALA A 427 17.89 -4.39 -10.60
CA ALA A 427 18.20 -3.67 -11.84
C ALA A 427 18.68 -4.60 -12.98
N ASN A 428 18.34 -5.89 -12.92
CA ASN A 428 18.71 -6.90 -13.92
C ASN A 428 17.53 -7.36 -14.78
N GLY A 429 16.31 -6.98 -14.45
CA GLY A 429 15.10 -7.41 -15.16
C GLY A 429 13.85 -6.69 -14.70
N GLY A 430 12.71 -7.13 -15.26
CA GLY A 430 11.37 -6.76 -14.82
C GLY A 430 10.78 -5.54 -15.52
N GLY A 431 11.62 -4.73 -16.16
CA GLY A 431 11.22 -3.51 -16.87
C GLY A 431 10.99 -2.31 -15.95
N ILE A 432 10.04 -1.46 -16.32
CA ILE A 432 9.70 -0.19 -15.66
C ILE A 432 9.37 -0.42 -14.18
N ALA A 433 10.00 0.33 -13.28
CA ALA A 433 9.88 0.17 -11.83
C ALA A 433 9.27 1.39 -11.13
N ASN A 434 8.88 1.21 -9.87
CA ASN A 434 8.48 2.30 -8.97
C ASN A 434 9.67 3.19 -8.61
N ASN A 435 9.43 4.51 -8.64
CA ASN A 435 10.44 5.55 -8.46
C ASN A 435 10.19 6.45 -7.22
N LYS A 436 9.14 6.19 -6.45
CA LYS A 436 8.72 7.03 -5.31
C LYS A 436 9.69 6.93 -4.12
N TRP A 437 10.14 5.72 -3.81
CA TRP A 437 11.04 5.41 -2.69
C TRP A 437 12.44 5.08 -3.20
N ASP A 438 13.28 6.10 -3.38
CA ASP A 438 14.64 5.96 -3.92
C ASP A 438 15.68 6.35 -2.86
N GLU A 439 16.44 5.37 -2.39
CA GLU A 439 17.51 5.59 -1.41
C GLU A 439 18.60 6.53 -1.92
N ASN A 440 18.80 6.66 -3.25
CA ASN A 440 19.75 7.65 -3.77
C ASN A 440 19.29 9.09 -3.52
N ARG A 441 18.00 9.33 -3.28
CA ARG A 441 17.45 10.67 -3.05
C ARG A 441 17.52 11.12 -1.60
N GLN A 442 17.91 10.24 -0.69
CA GLN A 442 18.12 10.65 0.69
C GLN A 442 19.28 11.64 0.76
N PRO A 443 19.22 12.68 1.61
CA PRO A 443 20.36 13.58 1.84
C PRO A 443 21.58 12.82 2.40
N SER A 444 21.30 11.69 3.07
CA SER A 444 22.29 10.77 3.58
C SER A 444 21.83 9.33 3.34
N PRO A 445 22.11 8.76 2.15
CA PRO A 445 21.73 7.40 1.83
C PRO A 445 22.41 6.40 2.77
N ARG A 446 21.68 5.37 3.20
CA ARG A 446 22.26 4.31 4.03
C ARG A 446 22.85 3.21 3.16
N TRP A 447 24.17 3.12 3.15
CA TRP A 447 24.91 2.16 2.33
C TRP A 447 25.48 1.00 3.13
N GLU A 448 25.46 1.07 4.47
CA GLU A 448 26.12 0.10 5.35
C GLU A 448 25.32 -1.18 5.57
N LYS A 449 24.03 -1.20 5.28
CA LYS A 449 23.18 -2.40 5.28
C LYS A 449 21.80 -2.09 4.69
N GLN A 450 21.36 -2.94 3.76
CA GLN A 450 20.02 -2.93 3.15
C GLN A 450 18.88 -2.98 4.18
N ARG A 451 17.67 -2.57 3.79
CA ARG A 451 16.44 -2.57 4.62
C ARG A 451 16.54 -1.69 5.87
N GLN A 452 17.28 -0.59 5.80
CA GLN A 452 17.51 0.25 6.98
C GLN A 452 17.51 1.76 6.61
N SER A 453 16.90 2.12 5.49
CA SER A 453 16.86 3.50 4.99
C SER A 453 16.08 4.44 5.91
N GLY A 454 15.04 3.92 6.58
CA GLY A 454 14.15 4.68 7.45
C GLY A 454 13.07 5.49 6.72
N ILE A 455 12.94 5.33 5.39
CA ILE A 455 11.91 6.02 4.61
C ILE A 455 10.53 5.47 5.03
N ASN A 456 9.65 6.36 5.48
CA ASN A 456 8.29 6.02 5.90
C ASN A 456 7.41 5.51 4.74
N ASN A 457 6.33 4.84 5.10
CA ASN A 457 5.36 4.30 4.15
C ASN A 457 4.06 5.12 4.23
N PRO A 458 3.73 5.92 3.20
CA PRO A 458 2.42 6.56 3.13
C PRO A 458 1.31 5.51 3.11
N PHE A 459 0.32 5.64 3.99
CA PHE A 459 -0.84 4.75 4.08
C PHE A 459 -2.13 5.48 3.68
N VAL A 460 -2.29 6.75 4.08
CA VAL A 460 -3.34 7.66 3.62
C VAL A 460 -2.76 9.06 3.39
N ARG A 461 -3.05 9.65 2.23
CA ARG A 461 -2.71 11.04 1.87
C ARG A 461 -3.97 11.86 1.61
N MET A 462 -3.88 13.19 1.69
CA MET A 462 -5.02 14.08 1.45
C MET A 462 -5.63 13.90 0.06
N SER A 463 -4.82 13.64 -0.97
CA SER A 463 -5.32 13.32 -2.32
C SER A 463 -6.21 12.07 -2.36
N ASP A 464 -5.97 11.06 -1.51
CA ASP A 464 -6.85 9.89 -1.42
C ASP A 464 -8.19 10.25 -0.78
N VAL A 465 -8.19 11.07 0.28
CA VAL A 465 -9.40 11.60 0.91
C VAL A 465 -10.23 12.41 -0.11
N ILE A 466 -9.60 13.33 -0.83
CA ILE A 466 -10.25 14.17 -1.86
C ILE A 466 -10.84 13.31 -2.97
N LEU A 467 -10.10 12.32 -3.49
CA LEU A 467 -10.60 11.47 -4.58
C LEU A 467 -11.67 10.46 -4.11
N MET A 468 -11.60 9.99 -2.86
CA MET A 468 -12.70 9.23 -2.25
C MET A 468 -13.95 10.09 -2.10
N LEU A 469 -13.81 11.36 -1.66
CA LEU A 469 -14.93 12.30 -1.55
C LEU A 469 -15.53 12.61 -2.93
N ALA A 470 -14.68 12.83 -3.95
CA ALA A 470 -15.13 13.03 -5.33
C ALA A 470 -15.96 11.84 -5.83
N GLU A 471 -15.49 10.60 -5.58
CA GLU A 471 -16.23 9.39 -5.93
C GLU A 471 -17.59 9.34 -5.22
N VAL A 472 -17.62 9.63 -3.92
CA VAL A 472 -18.85 9.62 -3.13
C VAL A 472 -19.85 10.63 -3.66
N LYS A 473 -19.42 11.89 -3.88
CA LYS A 473 -20.26 12.95 -4.44
C LYS A 473 -20.86 12.54 -5.78
N ALA A 474 -20.04 11.97 -6.67
CA ALA A 474 -20.52 11.50 -7.96
C ALA A 474 -21.55 10.36 -7.81
N GLU A 475 -21.33 9.41 -6.91
CA GLU A 475 -22.30 8.31 -6.69
C GLU A 475 -23.61 8.77 -6.05
N LEU A 476 -23.59 9.82 -5.23
CA LEU A 476 -24.78 10.43 -4.67
C LEU A 476 -25.48 11.41 -5.65
N GLY A 477 -24.87 11.67 -6.81
CA GLY A 477 -25.45 12.48 -7.89
C GLY A 477 -25.04 13.95 -7.89
N ASP A 478 -24.11 14.36 -7.01
CA ASP A 478 -23.50 15.68 -7.01
C ASP A 478 -22.25 15.73 -7.91
N GLU A 479 -22.47 15.62 -9.22
CA GLU A 479 -21.38 15.62 -10.21
C GLU A 479 -20.61 16.94 -10.26
N MET A 480 -21.25 18.06 -9.90
CA MET A 480 -20.62 19.38 -9.92
C MET A 480 -19.51 19.46 -8.86
N THR A 481 -19.82 19.09 -7.62
CA THR A 481 -18.84 19.07 -6.53
C THR A 481 -17.80 17.97 -6.76
N ALA A 482 -18.22 16.81 -7.27
CA ALA A 482 -17.27 15.74 -7.64
C ALA A 482 -16.22 16.21 -8.65
N LYS A 483 -16.64 16.97 -9.68
CA LYS A 483 -15.74 17.57 -10.66
C LYS A 483 -14.76 18.57 -10.03
N GLN A 484 -15.20 19.34 -9.04
CA GLN A 484 -14.34 20.30 -8.33
C GLN A 484 -13.21 19.57 -7.59
N TYR A 485 -13.53 18.52 -6.81
CA TYR A 485 -12.52 17.73 -6.11
C TYR A 485 -11.59 16.96 -7.07
N LEU A 486 -12.13 16.42 -8.17
CA LEU A 486 -11.30 15.86 -9.24
C LEU A 486 -10.32 16.89 -9.80
N SER A 487 -10.80 18.12 -10.05
CA SER A 487 -9.99 19.21 -10.59
C SER A 487 -8.80 19.57 -9.72
N GLU A 488 -8.93 19.48 -8.40
CA GLU A 488 -7.84 19.83 -7.47
C GLU A 488 -6.63 18.91 -7.65
N VAL A 489 -6.87 17.60 -7.65
CA VAL A 489 -5.80 16.59 -7.78
C VAL A 489 -5.27 16.53 -9.21
N HIS A 490 -6.19 16.56 -10.19
CA HIS A 490 -5.82 16.48 -11.61
C HIS A 490 -4.97 17.67 -12.04
N ASN A 491 -5.39 18.91 -11.76
CA ASN A 491 -4.64 20.09 -12.21
C ASN A 491 -3.27 20.20 -11.57
N ARG A 492 -3.10 19.71 -10.32
CA ARG A 492 -1.81 19.68 -9.62
C ARG A 492 -0.75 18.85 -10.37
N ALA A 493 -1.18 17.84 -11.13
CA ALA A 493 -0.28 16.96 -11.88
C ALA A 493 0.39 17.64 -13.09
N PHE A 494 -0.05 18.84 -13.48
CA PHE A 494 0.40 19.54 -14.67
C PHE A 494 0.98 20.91 -14.34
N ALA A 495 1.83 21.44 -15.22
CA ALA A 495 2.42 22.76 -15.05
C ALA A 495 1.38 23.89 -15.09
N THR A 496 0.25 23.69 -15.80
CA THR A 496 -0.86 24.63 -15.89
C THR A 496 -2.21 23.89 -16.04
N PRO A 497 -3.33 24.48 -15.61
CA PRO A 497 -4.67 23.90 -15.83
C PRO A 497 -5.03 23.70 -17.31
N GLU A 498 -4.50 24.54 -18.21
CA GLU A 498 -4.73 24.40 -19.66
C GLU A 498 -4.09 23.13 -20.21
N LEU A 499 -2.88 22.79 -19.73
CA LEU A 499 -2.21 21.52 -20.07
C LEU A 499 -2.92 20.31 -19.45
N ALA A 500 -3.49 20.47 -18.25
CA ALA A 500 -4.27 19.42 -17.62
C ALA A 500 -5.51 19.04 -18.46
N ASN A 501 -6.16 20.03 -19.08
CA ASN A 501 -7.32 19.83 -19.95
C ASN A 501 -8.39 18.91 -19.32
N LEU A 502 -8.81 19.27 -18.10
CA LEU A 502 -9.74 18.46 -17.29
C LEU A 502 -11.00 18.04 -18.05
N ASP A 503 -11.60 18.94 -18.84
CA ASP A 503 -12.81 18.63 -19.61
C ASP A 503 -12.55 17.57 -20.71
N GLY A 504 -11.37 17.64 -21.35
CA GLY A 504 -10.91 16.63 -22.29
C GLY A 504 -10.67 15.29 -21.60
N PHE A 505 -10.05 15.30 -20.41
CA PHE A 505 -9.84 14.11 -19.60
C PHE A 505 -11.17 13.45 -19.21
N ILE A 506 -12.14 14.21 -18.70
CA ILE A 506 -13.48 13.72 -18.36
C ILE A 506 -14.18 13.14 -19.59
N SER A 507 -14.12 13.83 -20.73
CA SER A 507 -14.74 13.37 -21.97
C SER A 507 -14.13 12.07 -22.49
N LYS A 508 -12.81 11.92 -22.39
CA LYS A 508 -12.08 10.70 -22.81
C LYS A 508 -12.57 9.46 -22.06
N TRP A 509 -12.85 9.59 -20.77
CA TRP A 509 -13.26 8.47 -19.92
C TRP A 509 -14.77 8.27 -19.84
N GLY A 510 -15.56 9.11 -20.50
CA GLY A 510 -17.00 8.94 -20.63
C GLY A 510 -17.83 9.53 -19.48
N GLY A 511 -17.22 10.28 -18.56
CA GLY A 511 -17.92 10.91 -17.44
C GLY A 511 -17.03 11.18 -16.23
N VAL A 512 -17.58 11.91 -15.25
CA VAL A 512 -16.84 12.31 -14.03
C VAL A 512 -16.47 11.08 -13.19
N LYS A 513 -17.36 10.07 -13.10
CA LYS A 513 -17.12 8.86 -12.31
C LYS A 513 -15.93 8.06 -12.82
N GLU A 514 -15.92 7.78 -14.12
CA GLU A 514 -14.84 7.04 -14.79
C GLU A 514 -13.54 7.84 -14.78
N ALA A 515 -13.62 9.17 -14.93
CA ALA A 515 -12.46 10.05 -14.82
C ALA A 515 -11.84 10.03 -13.41
N ILE A 516 -12.64 10.02 -12.34
CA ILE A 516 -12.15 9.85 -10.96
C ILE A 516 -11.43 8.51 -10.81
N GLN A 517 -11.98 7.43 -11.35
CA GLN A 517 -11.32 6.12 -11.28
C GLN A 517 -10.00 6.09 -12.05
N GLN A 518 -9.91 6.78 -13.19
CA GLN A 518 -8.63 6.92 -13.89
C GLN A 518 -7.66 7.80 -13.10
N GLU A 519 -8.11 8.90 -12.52
CA GLU A 519 -7.25 9.79 -11.75
C GLU A 519 -6.64 9.07 -10.54
N ARG A 520 -7.42 8.22 -9.86
CA ARG A 520 -6.91 7.33 -8.80
C ARG A 520 -5.83 6.38 -9.30
N LYS A 521 -5.94 5.86 -10.53
CA LYS A 521 -4.90 5.02 -11.15
C LYS A 521 -3.58 5.79 -11.27
N LEU A 522 -3.65 7.00 -11.85
CA LEU A 522 -2.49 7.84 -12.13
C LEU A 522 -1.83 8.38 -10.84
N GLU A 523 -2.64 8.80 -9.87
CA GLU A 523 -2.19 9.40 -8.62
C GLU A 523 -1.53 8.37 -7.68
N PHE A 524 -1.99 7.11 -7.67
CA PHE A 524 -1.59 6.10 -6.68
C PHE A 524 -0.75 4.94 -7.24
N GLY A 525 -0.20 5.08 -8.44
CA GLY A 525 0.67 4.05 -9.04
C GLY A 525 1.78 3.60 -8.09
N GLY A 526 1.88 2.31 -7.80
CA GLY A 526 2.86 1.71 -6.90
C GLY A 526 2.57 1.85 -5.39
N GLU A 527 1.46 2.50 -4.99
CA GLU A 527 1.08 2.65 -3.58
C GLU A 527 0.15 1.54 -3.06
N GLY A 528 -0.37 0.68 -3.96
CA GLY A 528 -1.12 -0.52 -3.60
C GLY A 528 -2.64 -0.34 -3.48
N LEU A 529 -3.21 0.63 -4.20
CA LEU A 529 -4.64 0.94 -4.16
C LEU A 529 -5.42 0.42 -5.38
N ARG A 530 -4.81 0.45 -6.58
CA ARG A 530 -5.53 0.27 -7.85
C ARG A 530 -6.29 -1.06 -7.95
N ARG A 531 -5.68 -2.18 -7.55
CA ARG A 531 -6.35 -3.49 -7.57
C ARG A 531 -7.64 -3.48 -6.76
N TYR A 532 -7.62 -2.90 -5.56
CA TYR A 532 -8.79 -2.89 -4.69
C TYR A 532 -9.82 -1.84 -5.10
N ASP A 533 -9.39 -0.74 -5.72
CA ASP A 533 -10.32 0.19 -6.38
C ASP A 533 -11.10 -0.51 -7.48
N LEU A 534 -10.42 -1.28 -8.35
CA LEU A 534 -11.08 -2.09 -9.38
C LEU A 534 -12.04 -3.14 -8.79
N ILE A 535 -11.67 -3.75 -7.66
CA ILE A 535 -12.53 -4.74 -6.98
C ILE A 535 -13.78 -4.07 -6.39
N ARG A 536 -13.62 -3.01 -5.59
CA ARG A 536 -14.77 -2.40 -4.89
C ARG A 536 -15.71 -1.66 -5.84
N THR A 537 -15.24 -1.22 -6.99
CA THR A 537 -16.06 -0.56 -8.02
C THR A 537 -16.68 -1.53 -9.03
N GLY A 538 -16.38 -2.82 -8.96
CA GLY A 538 -16.91 -3.82 -9.90
C GLY A 538 -16.20 -3.82 -11.26
N LYS A 539 -15.10 -3.08 -11.41
CA LYS A 539 -14.42 -2.81 -12.67
C LYS A 539 -13.26 -3.75 -12.99
N LEU A 540 -12.87 -4.63 -12.07
CA LEU A 540 -11.76 -5.57 -12.27
C LEU A 540 -11.91 -6.41 -13.56
N PRO A 541 -13.06 -7.06 -13.86
CA PRO A 541 -13.19 -7.85 -15.10
C PRO A 541 -13.02 -7.02 -16.38
N GLU A 542 -13.54 -5.79 -16.39
CA GLU A 542 -13.44 -4.85 -17.52
C GLU A 542 -11.99 -4.43 -17.75
N ALA A 543 -11.29 -4.04 -16.67
CA ALA A 543 -9.90 -3.62 -16.70
C ALA A 543 -8.96 -4.74 -17.17
N ILE A 544 -9.18 -5.98 -16.72
CA ILE A 544 -8.39 -7.15 -17.18
C ILE A 544 -8.54 -7.35 -18.68
N LYS A 545 -9.78 -7.31 -19.20
CA LYS A 545 -10.04 -7.49 -20.63
C LYS A 545 -9.38 -6.39 -21.46
N LYS A 546 -9.49 -5.13 -21.02
CA LYS A 546 -8.85 -4.00 -21.69
C LYS A 546 -7.33 -4.14 -21.70
N LEU A 547 -6.72 -4.41 -20.54
CA LEU A 547 -5.28 -4.58 -20.42
C LEU A 547 -4.74 -5.68 -21.36
N LYS A 548 -5.41 -6.84 -21.40
CA LYS A 548 -5.01 -7.94 -22.30
C LYS A 548 -5.05 -7.54 -23.76
N ALA A 549 -6.09 -6.80 -24.17
CA ALA A 549 -6.19 -6.27 -25.53
C ALA A 549 -5.07 -5.27 -25.84
N ASP A 550 -4.85 -4.28 -24.97
CA ASP A 550 -3.82 -3.26 -25.15
C ASP A 550 -2.41 -3.88 -25.24
N LEU A 551 -2.10 -4.86 -24.38
CA LEU A 551 -0.84 -5.58 -24.39
C LEU A 551 -0.65 -6.38 -25.69
N ALA A 552 -1.69 -7.09 -26.14
CA ALA A 552 -1.64 -7.85 -27.39
C ALA A 552 -1.41 -6.94 -28.62
N GLU A 553 -2.06 -5.78 -28.67
CA GLU A 553 -1.86 -4.78 -29.73
C GLU A 553 -0.43 -4.23 -29.72
N MET A 554 0.08 -3.88 -28.54
CA MET A 554 1.45 -3.38 -28.37
C MET A 554 2.48 -4.42 -28.81
N VAL A 555 2.37 -5.67 -28.33
CA VAL A 555 3.28 -6.75 -28.70
C VAL A 555 3.23 -7.04 -30.20
N ASN A 556 2.04 -7.04 -30.79
CA ASN A 556 1.89 -7.20 -32.24
C ASN A 556 2.55 -6.06 -33.02
N GLY A 557 2.42 -4.80 -32.57
CA GLY A 557 3.12 -3.65 -33.15
C GLY A 557 4.64 -3.83 -33.12
N LEU A 558 5.19 -4.19 -31.96
CA LEU A 558 6.62 -4.47 -31.79
C LEU A 558 7.10 -5.58 -32.74
N LYS A 559 6.34 -6.66 -32.89
CA LYS A 559 6.70 -7.81 -33.76
C LYS A 559 6.63 -7.46 -35.25
N THR A 560 5.62 -6.71 -35.67
CA THR A 560 5.32 -6.50 -37.09
C THR A 560 5.97 -5.24 -37.67
N LYS A 561 6.18 -4.21 -36.85
CA LYS A 561 6.71 -2.90 -37.27
C LYS A 561 8.02 -2.53 -36.60
N GLY A 562 8.39 -3.20 -35.50
CA GLY A 562 9.52 -2.80 -34.67
C GLY A 562 9.21 -1.72 -33.63
N TYR A 563 7.96 -1.23 -33.59
CA TYR A 563 7.49 -0.22 -32.64
C TYR A 563 5.96 -0.24 -32.49
N TYR A 564 5.45 0.39 -31.44
CA TYR A 564 4.03 0.64 -31.22
C TYR A 564 3.82 2.06 -30.67
N THR A 565 2.89 2.80 -31.27
CA THR A 565 2.53 4.16 -30.87
C THR A 565 1.16 4.14 -30.20
N PHE A 566 1.12 4.64 -28.97
CA PHE A 566 -0.10 4.77 -28.17
C PHE A 566 -0.92 5.99 -28.62
N GLU A 567 -2.18 6.04 -28.21
CA GLU A 567 -3.11 7.13 -28.57
C GLU A 567 -2.60 8.52 -28.17
N ASN A 568 -1.87 8.60 -27.05
CA ASN A 568 -1.25 9.84 -26.57
C ASN A 568 0.02 10.26 -27.35
N GLY A 569 0.40 9.50 -28.39
CA GLY A 569 1.56 9.79 -29.24
C GLY A 569 2.88 9.17 -28.79
N ASN A 570 2.97 8.68 -27.54
CA ASN A 570 4.18 8.01 -27.06
C ASN A 570 4.42 6.71 -27.83
N THR A 571 5.68 6.42 -28.13
CA THR A 571 6.07 5.23 -28.89
C THR A 571 7.07 4.38 -28.14
N ILE A 572 6.75 3.10 -27.98
CA ILE A 572 7.71 2.07 -27.54
C ILE A 572 8.32 1.38 -28.77
N SER A 573 9.64 1.21 -28.79
CA SER A 573 10.39 0.58 -29.89
C SER A 573 11.12 -0.68 -29.44
N LEU A 574 11.47 -1.56 -30.39
CA LEU A 574 12.31 -2.73 -30.13
C LEU A 574 13.65 -2.34 -29.52
N TYR A 575 14.22 -1.22 -29.98
CA TYR A 575 15.53 -0.73 -29.60
C TYR A 575 15.47 0.73 -29.16
N ILE A 576 16.35 1.07 -28.22
CA ILE A 576 16.67 2.45 -27.84
C ILE A 576 18.19 2.63 -27.84
N TRP A 577 18.66 3.86 -27.74
CA TRP A 577 20.08 4.19 -27.75
C TRP A 577 20.49 4.76 -26.40
N THR A 578 21.54 4.21 -25.79
CA THR A 578 22.01 4.67 -24.48
C THR A 578 23.50 5.00 -24.48
N LYS A 579 23.88 6.01 -23.69
CA LYS A 579 25.27 6.45 -23.51
C LYS A 579 25.53 6.76 -22.05
N SER A 580 26.63 6.26 -21.50
CA SER A 580 27.05 6.59 -20.14
C SER A 580 27.68 7.99 -20.13
N VAL A 581 27.26 8.84 -19.18
CA VAL A 581 27.61 10.26 -19.11
C VAL A 581 28.01 10.63 -17.68
N ASP A 582 29.08 11.41 -17.53
CA ASP A 582 29.46 11.98 -16.24
C ASP A 582 28.63 13.23 -15.94
N ALA A 583 27.42 13.03 -15.43
CA ALA A 583 26.49 14.13 -15.19
C ALA A 583 27.01 15.15 -14.17
N LYS A 584 27.79 14.73 -13.16
CA LYS A 584 28.38 15.66 -12.18
C LYS A 584 29.36 16.61 -12.87
N ALA A 585 30.18 16.11 -13.80
CA ALA A 585 31.10 16.97 -14.56
C ALA A 585 30.37 17.91 -15.52
N GLN A 586 29.29 17.44 -16.16
CA GLN A 586 28.56 18.22 -17.17
C GLN A 586 27.58 19.24 -16.56
N TYR A 587 26.90 18.87 -15.47
CA TYR A 587 25.78 19.63 -14.89
C TYR A 587 26.02 20.03 -13.42
N GLY A 588 27.02 19.47 -12.74
CA GLY A 588 27.27 19.70 -11.31
C GLY A 588 26.45 18.81 -10.36
N TYR A 589 25.60 17.92 -10.89
CA TYR A 589 24.78 16.98 -10.13
C TYR A 589 24.49 15.71 -10.95
N ARG A 590 24.03 14.65 -10.29
CA ARG A 590 23.73 13.32 -10.85
C ARG A 590 22.27 12.95 -10.68
N LEU A 591 21.62 13.39 -9.60
CA LEU A 591 20.19 13.21 -9.41
C LEU A 591 19.42 14.20 -10.27
N THR A 592 18.72 13.69 -11.27
CA THR A 592 17.82 14.53 -12.07
C THR A 592 16.59 14.90 -11.24
N THR A 593 16.01 16.04 -11.57
CA THR A 593 14.85 16.62 -10.88
C THR A 593 13.69 16.74 -11.88
N GLN A 594 12.85 17.78 -11.78
CA GLN A 594 11.84 17.99 -12.81
C GLN A 594 12.56 18.35 -14.11
N CYS A 595 12.27 17.62 -15.18
CA CYS A 595 12.82 17.93 -16.49
C CYS A 595 12.05 19.12 -17.08
N THR A 596 12.77 20.14 -17.55
CA THR A 596 12.21 21.32 -18.24
C THR A 596 12.61 21.39 -19.72
N ASP A 597 13.53 20.52 -20.15
CA ASP A 597 13.97 20.35 -21.53
C ASP A 597 14.02 18.85 -21.85
N GLU A 598 12.94 18.34 -22.45
CA GLU A 598 12.83 16.93 -22.81
C GLU A 598 13.80 16.49 -23.93
N THR A 599 14.50 17.44 -24.57
CA THR A 599 15.50 17.13 -25.59
C THR A 599 16.85 16.73 -25.01
N ASP A 600 17.09 17.00 -23.71
CA ASP A 600 18.29 16.56 -23.01
C ASP A 600 18.15 15.08 -22.58
N PRO A 601 18.89 14.15 -23.22
CA PRO A 601 18.74 12.72 -22.95
C PRO A 601 19.29 12.28 -21.59
N VAL A 602 20.08 13.12 -20.91
CA VAL A 602 20.56 12.86 -19.55
C VAL A 602 19.51 13.27 -18.53
N MET A 603 18.79 14.36 -18.80
CA MET A 603 17.77 14.90 -17.88
C MET A 603 16.38 14.32 -18.09
N TYR A 604 16.08 13.80 -19.29
CA TYR A 604 14.81 13.19 -19.62
C TYR A 604 14.94 11.65 -19.76
N PRO A 605 13.98 10.85 -19.24
CA PRO A 605 12.93 11.23 -18.29
C PRO A 605 13.52 11.75 -16.97
N GLY A 606 12.73 12.57 -16.26
CA GLY A 606 13.13 13.22 -15.01
C GLY A 606 13.21 12.28 -13.81
N TRP A 607 13.48 12.85 -12.64
CA TRP A 607 13.44 12.18 -11.34
C TRP A 607 14.21 10.85 -11.23
N ARG A 608 15.38 10.71 -11.84
CA ARG A 608 16.24 9.50 -11.79
C ARG A 608 17.70 9.82 -11.47
N GLY A 609 18.62 8.89 -11.74
CA GLY A 609 20.07 9.08 -11.57
C GLY A 609 20.67 8.34 -10.38
N VAL A 610 21.73 8.87 -9.79
CA VAL A 610 22.44 8.30 -8.63
C VAL A 610 22.82 9.42 -7.68
N PHE A 611 23.02 9.10 -6.39
CA PHE A 611 23.36 10.10 -5.37
C PHE A 611 24.60 10.93 -5.73
N ASP A 612 24.51 12.24 -5.49
CA ASP A 612 25.48 13.23 -5.98
C ASP A 612 26.89 13.08 -5.38
N ASP A 613 27.01 12.57 -4.15
CA ASP A 613 28.28 12.54 -3.41
C ASP A 613 28.62 11.16 -2.83
N TRP A 614 28.45 10.10 -3.62
CA TRP A 614 28.90 8.77 -3.19
C TRP A 614 30.42 8.72 -2.88
N GLU A 615 31.22 9.62 -3.47
CA GLU A 615 32.65 9.73 -3.17
C GLU A 615 32.92 10.17 -1.71
N GLY A 616 32.07 11.02 -1.14
CA GLY A 616 32.19 11.52 0.22
C GLY A 616 31.88 10.47 1.29
N TYR A 617 31.01 9.50 1.01
CA TYR A 617 30.56 8.48 1.97
C TYR A 617 31.53 7.29 2.15
N THR A 618 32.52 7.16 1.27
CA THR A 618 33.27 5.91 1.10
C THR A 618 34.72 5.98 1.58
N GLY A 619 35.22 7.18 1.91
CA GLY A 619 36.62 7.40 2.28
C GLY A 619 37.63 7.01 1.20
N ASN A 620 37.18 6.52 0.04
CA ASN A 620 37.93 6.08 -1.14
C ASN A 620 37.05 6.33 -2.37
N SER A 621 37.58 6.98 -3.41
CA SER A 621 36.81 7.20 -4.65
C SER A 621 36.33 5.87 -5.24
N ILE A 622 35.02 5.62 -5.19
CA ILE A 622 34.40 4.45 -5.87
C ILE A 622 34.43 4.58 -7.39
N TYR A 623 34.67 5.80 -7.88
CA TYR A 623 34.66 6.12 -9.30
C TYR A 623 36.07 6.23 -9.87
N PRO A 624 36.31 5.69 -11.08
CA PRO A 624 37.47 6.08 -11.89
C PRO A 624 37.33 7.54 -12.39
N ALA A 625 38.37 8.08 -13.03
CA ALA A 625 38.28 9.39 -13.68
C ALA A 625 37.23 9.36 -14.81
N ASN A 626 36.28 10.31 -14.78
CA ASN A 626 35.12 10.40 -15.69
C ASN A 626 34.26 9.12 -15.69
N PRO A 627 33.64 8.76 -14.56
CA PRO A 627 33.03 7.44 -14.36
C PRO A 627 31.83 7.12 -15.24
N GLY A 628 31.18 8.12 -15.84
CA GLY A 628 29.96 7.90 -16.59
C GLY A 628 28.82 7.40 -15.68
N THR A 629 28.47 8.20 -14.68
CA THR A 629 27.56 7.81 -13.59
C THR A 629 26.09 7.75 -13.97
N ASN A 630 25.67 8.48 -15.00
CA ASN A 630 24.30 8.56 -15.46
C ASN A 630 24.15 7.99 -16.87
N LEU A 631 22.91 7.69 -17.24
CA LEU A 631 22.56 7.20 -18.56
C LEU A 631 21.84 8.30 -19.36
N ALA A 632 22.41 8.66 -20.51
CA ALA A 632 21.70 9.38 -21.55
C ALA A 632 20.87 8.38 -22.37
N ILE A 633 19.60 8.68 -22.63
CA ILE A 633 18.64 7.78 -23.30
C ILE A 633 18.01 8.48 -24.50
N GLN A 634 18.07 7.84 -25.67
CA GLN A 634 17.50 8.31 -26.92
C GLN A 634 16.53 7.28 -27.51
N GLY A 635 15.41 7.76 -28.08
CA GLY A 635 14.37 6.90 -28.65
C GLY A 635 13.41 6.27 -27.63
N LEU A 636 13.39 6.76 -26.37
CA LEU A 636 12.55 6.17 -25.33
C LEU A 636 11.06 6.29 -25.63
N PHE A 637 10.62 7.43 -26.17
CA PHE A 637 9.22 7.74 -26.51
C PHE A 637 8.99 8.00 -28.02
N LYS A 638 10.04 7.90 -28.84
CA LYS A 638 10.01 8.12 -30.30
C LYS A 638 10.73 6.97 -30.98
N HIS A 639 10.16 6.46 -32.06
CA HIS A 639 10.84 5.47 -32.88
C HIS A 639 12.05 6.07 -33.63
N ILE A 640 13.20 5.41 -33.48
CA ILE A 640 14.41 5.65 -34.27
C ILE A 640 14.67 4.36 -35.05
N GLU A 641 14.62 4.43 -36.37
CA GLU A 641 14.82 3.27 -37.25
C GLU A 641 16.29 2.81 -37.20
N PRO A 642 16.59 1.55 -36.85
CA PRO A 642 17.95 1.02 -36.86
C PRO A 642 18.64 1.18 -38.21
N GLY A 643 19.89 1.67 -38.21
CA GLY A 643 20.66 1.91 -39.44
C GLY A 643 20.27 3.16 -40.23
N SER A 644 19.27 3.93 -39.77
CA SER A 644 18.96 5.27 -40.29
C SER A 644 20.11 6.26 -40.08
N ALA A 645 20.02 7.44 -40.71
CA ALA A 645 20.99 8.51 -40.50
C ALA A 645 21.02 9.00 -39.04
N GLU A 646 19.86 9.07 -38.37
CA GLU A 646 19.72 9.44 -36.96
C GLU A 646 20.40 8.40 -36.06
N ALA A 647 20.12 7.11 -36.24
CA ALA A 647 20.77 6.03 -35.49
C ALA A 647 22.30 6.02 -35.67
N LYS A 648 22.78 6.15 -36.91
CA LYS A 648 24.23 6.21 -37.21
C LYS A 648 24.91 7.43 -36.60
N ALA A 649 24.21 8.57 -36.54
CA ALA A 649 24.73 9.76 -35.89
C ALA A 649 24.86 9.57 -34.38
N LEU A 650 23.86 8.94 -33.73
CA LEU A 650 23.92 8.57 -32.32
C LEU A 650 25.07 7.61 -32.03
N GLU A 651 25.24 6.58 -32.86
CA GLU A 651 26.33 5.60 -32.71
C GLU A 651 27.72 6.25 -32.89
N ALA A 652 27.86 7.18 -33.84
CA ALA A 652 29.07 7.98 -34.00
C ALA A 652 29.36 8.90 -32.79
N ASP A 653 28.32 9.35 -32.09
CA ASP A 653 28.39 10.12 -30.84
C ASP A 653 28.55 9.22 -29.58
N GLY A 654 28.77 7.91 -29.77
CA GLY A 654 29.09 6.96 -28.71
C GLY A 654 27.87 6.32 -28.02
N TYR A 655 26.66 6.56 -28.51
CA TYR A 655 25.49 5.79 -28.06
C TYR A 655 25.56 4.35 -28.55
N LYS A 656 24.98 3.45 -27.76
CA LYS A 656 24.84 2.04 -28.09
C LYS A 656 23.37 1.70 -28.24
N MET A 657 23.02 1.05 -29.35
CA MET A 657 21.72 0.42 -29.52
C MET A 657 21.57 -0.72 -28.51
N VAL A 658 20.49 -0.72 -27.75
CA VAL A 658 20.18 -1.73 -26.73
C VAL A 658 18.76 -2.25 -26.92
N ASN A 659 18.53 -3.50 -26.53
CA ASN A 659 17.19 -4.06 -26.50
C ASN A 659 16.30 -3.27 -25.53
N TRP A 660 15.07 -3.02 -25.97
CA TRP A 660 14.01 -2.44 -25.15
C TRP A 660 12.72 -3.24 -25.33
N GLY A 661 11.83 -2.85 -26.24
CA GLY A 661 10.66 -3.66 -26.61
C GLY A 661 11.03 -5.03 -27.20
N LYS A 662 12.27 -5.21 -27.67
CA LYS A 662 12.80 -6.51 -28.11
C LYS A 662 12.75 -7.56 -26.99
N ASP A 663 13.05 -7.17 -25.76
CA ASP A 663 12.96 -8.07 -24.61
C ASP A 663 11.50 -8.47 -24.30
N ILE A 664 10.54 -7.57 -24.52
CA ILE A 664 9.10 -7.90 -24.42
C ILE A 664 8.72 -8.95 -25.46
N VAL A 665 9.16 -8.78 -26.72
CA VAL A 665 8.89 -9.75 -27.79
C VAL A 665 9.54 -11.10 -27.50
N ASP A 666 10.77 -11.10 -26.98
CA ASP A 666 11.49 -12.33 -26.63
C ASP A 666 10.86 -13.07 -25.43
N ASN A 667 10.07 -12.37 -24.61
CA ASN A 667 9.36 -12.91 -23.44
C ASN A 667 7.84 -12.67 -23.54
N GLU A 668 7.28 -12.75 -24.76
CA GLU A 668 5.90 -12.37 -25.09
C GLU A 668 4.85 -12.96 -24.14
N THR A 669 4.99 -14.23 -23.76
CA THR A 669 4.04 -14.92 -22.87
C THR A 669 3.92 -14.26 -21.50
N ASP A 670 5.02 -13.77 -20.92
CA ASP A 670 5.01 -13.08 -19.62
C ASP A 670 4.37 -11.68 -19.67
N TYR A 671 4.35 -11.07 -20.86
CA TYR A 671 3.76 -9.75 -21.09
C TYR A 671 2.37 -9.80 -21.72
N SER A 672 1.83 -10.98 -22.01
CA SER A 672 0.52 -11.17 -22.62
C SER A 672 -0.24 -12.33 -21.98
N ASP A 673 0.01 -13.56 -22.41
CA ASP A 673 -0.76 -14.75 -22.05
C ASP A 673 -0.87 -15.02 -20.54
N TYR A 674 0.20 -14.72 -19.79
CA TYR A 674 0.26 -15.00 -18.36
C TYR A 674 -0.28 -13.89 -17.47
N VAL A 675 -0.59 -12.72 -18.03
CA VAL A 675 -1.20 -11.61 -17.30
C VAL A 675 -2.65 -11.99 -16.96
N PHE A 676 -3.01 -12.07 -15.67
CA PHE A 676 -4.32 -12.55 -15.20
C PHE A 676 -4.72 -13.90 -15.83
N ARG A 677 -3.80 -14.87 -15.79
CA ARG A 677 -3.96 -16.16 -16.46
C ARG A 677 -5.21 -16.95 -16.04
N GLY A 678 -5.63 -16.83 -14.78
CA GLY A 678 -6.82 -17.48 -14.22
C GLY A 678 -8.13 -16.73 -14.44
N PHE A 679 -8.14 -15.59 -15.13
CA PHE A 679 -9.37 -14.84 -15.40
C PHE A 679 -10.30 -15.61 -16.33
N VAL A 680 -11.56 -15.77 -15.91
CA VAL A 680 -12.65 -16.35 -16.71
C VAL A 680 -13.80 -15.34 -16.77
N ASP A 681 -14.20 -14.95 -17.99
CA ASP A 681 -15.25 -13.95 -18.18
C ASP A 681 -16.61 -14.47 -17.69
N GLY A 682 -17.35 -13.63 -16.97
CA GLY A 682 -18.64 -13.97 -16.39
C GLY A 682 -18.60 -14.71 -15.05
N GLU A 683 -17.47 -15.27 -14.62
CA GLU A 683 -17.30 -15.83 -13.27
C GLU A 683 -16.97 -14.75 -12.24
N ALA A 684 -17.22 -15.03 -10.95
CA ALA A 684 -16.75 -14.19 -9.86
C ALA A 684 -15.20 -14.28 -9.75
N PRO A 685 -14.46 -13.16 -9.78
CA PRO A 685 -13.00 -13.21 -9.64
C PRO A 685 -12.63 -13.67 -8.22
N ILE A 686 -11.86 -14.75 -8.11
CA ILE A 686 -11.37 -15.23 -6.82
C ILE A 686 -9.98 -14.64 -6.56
N TYR A 687 -9.92 -13.70 -5.61
CA TYR A 687 -8.68 -12.99 -5.25
C TYR A 687 -8.33 -13.08 -3.76
N PHE A 688 -9.17 -13.76 -2.96
CA PHE A 688 -8.94 -13.94 -1.53
C PHE A 688 -7.91 -15.03 -1.25
N VAL A 689 -7.15 -14.85 -0.17
CA VAL A 689 -6.25 -15.84 0.39
C VAL A 689 -7.08 -16.97 1.01
N PRO A 690 -6.82 -18.25 0.72
CA PRO A 690 -7.47 -19.35 1.42
C PRO A 690 -6.98 -19.43 2.87
N PHE A 691 -7.86 -19.89 3.76
CA PHE A 691 -7.47 -20.23 5.12
C PHE A 691 -6.46 -21.38 5.07
N HIS A 692 -5.30 -21.16 5.70
CA HIS A 692 -4.27 -22.18 5.90
C HIS A 692 -4.80 -23.29 6.82
N SER A 693 -4.30 -24.54 6.70
CA SER A 693 -4.85 -25.67 7.47
C SER A 693 -4.79 -25.45 8.99
N SER A 694 -3.76 -24.76 9.49
CA SER A 694 -3.66 -24.38 10.91
C SER A 694 -4.86 -23.54 11.41
N ILE A 695 -5.43 -22.68 10.56
CA ILE A 695 -6.64 -21.91 10.91
C ILE A 695 -7.86 -22.84 10.99
N LEU A 696 -7.97 -23.77 10.05
CA LEU A 696 -9.08 -24.74 10.00
C LEU A 696 -9.04 -25.68 11.20
N GLU A 697 -7.86 -26.24 11.51
CA GLU A 697 -7.62 -27.13 12.64
C GLU A 697 -7.93 -26.45 13.98
N THR A 698 -7.41 -25.23 14.19
CA THR A 698 -7.63 -24.48 15.44
C THR A 698 -9.06 -24.01 15.61
N SER A 699 -9.83 -23.88 14.52
CA SER A 699 -11.26 -23.57 14.59
C SER A 699 -12.13 -24.73 15.08
N LEU A 700 -11.58 -25.96 15.19
CA LEU A 700 -12.32 -27.18 15.54
C LEU A 700 -13.53 -27.42 14.62
N GLY A 701 -13.37 -27.14 13.33
CA GLY A 701 -14.41 -27.32 12.31
C GLY A 701 -15.43 -26.20 12.20
N LYS A 702 -15.26 -25.10 12.95
CA LYS A 702 -16.14 -23.91 12.89
C LYS A 702 -15.85 -23.01 11.67
N ILE A 703 -14.67 -23.12 11.09
CA ILE A 703 -14.27 -22.40 9.89
C ILE A 703 -13.98 -23.40 8.78
N THR A 704 -14.50 -23.13 7.60
CA THR A 704 -14.19 -23.84 6.36
C THR A 704 -13.70 -22.86 5.30
N ASN A 705 -12.83 -23.34 4.42
CA ASN A 705 -12.51 -22.67 3.17
C ASN A 705 -13.75 -22.54 2.29
N GLY A 706 -13.86 -21.38 1.64
CA GLY A 706 -14.88 -21.07 0.64
C GLY A 706 -14.29 -20.95 -0.75
N TYR A 707 -15.03 -20.33 -1.68
CA TYR A 707 -14.52 -19.95 -3.00
C TYR A 707 -13.96 -21.12 -3.84
N GLY A 708 -14.43 -22.34 -3.59
CA GLY A 708 -13.98 -23.56 -4.27
C GLY A 708 -12.68 -24.19 -3.74
N PHE A 709 -12.02 -23.57 -2.75
CA PHE A 709 -10.85 -24.17 -2.10
C PHE A 709 -11.22 -25.41 -1.28
N LYS A 710 -10.28 -26.35 -1.17
CA LYS A 710 -10.43 -27.54 -0.32
C LYS A 710 -10.06 -27.22 1.14
N ASN A 711 -10.65 -27.97 2.07
CA ASN A 711 -10.36 -27.85 3.50
C ASN A 711 -9.12 -28.63 3.96
N ASN A 712 -8.57 -29.50 3.10
CA ASN A 712 -7.43 -30.43 3.29
C ASN A 712 -7.24 -30.99 4.72
#